data_AF-R4KHH7-F1
#
_entry.id   AF-R4KHH7-F1
#
_cell.length_a   1.000
_cell.length_b   1.000
_cell.length_c   1.000
_cell.angle_alpha   90.00
_cell.angle_beta   90.00
_cell.angle_gamma   90.00
#
_symmetry.space_group_name_H-M   'P 1'
#
loop_
_entity.id
_entity.type
_entity.pdbx_description
1 polymer ?
#
loop_
_entity_poly.entity_id
_entity_poly.type
_entity_poly.pdbx_seq_one_letter_code
_entity_poly.pdbx_strand_id
1 'polypeptide(L)'
;MANARTEEIKRILLDHIPAEGQITLPELWNRAGSCLDELSGALQSLATRGEVTVQGTQGGPPEQVILSRPNGAGVPDGKEKRLAAKIIASNMPVLKAKLLTQAQEMIRELLGDGVPRTREQLAEMLPVELPSRLPGGMPDVVMRPDHTFTLRDTPAGQAEMARRSEEARAHSQWVRRQRQQVDELLEEYEVMTGEEISQSLGEKLLPEAVSHLICLPGGRYAHPDSDAAWDEVGRYLSRSEPISRKEFVRMFKRHKKLVAQIKKGREEPPFVILPDGRVTVDTRPEGAEELRRREILAYVHYTLKQKMGGRSFFTLEDFAPRERKLARQEALQAGCVEVKLGRRELFCAPIKADAGKIARELNEFTGLDLPARGGPTVPVAYLIDNSYTAREVGRLLGIHPGDVAGLRELGHLKGFQMEGVVRYWRVPADALHRSPNMERLLRRAEKIKPADAARILAISQDQIKRLIREGHLRSAGRSERGAYQLRRGDVEDLLARLHDIRTGWGESPGQSPERPVRHKKRRPRRSKSESVRVPGPIVLDNYQQKAIAALMDGHSVLVAAPTGTGKTLIAERLVNSILEQGREVVYTSPIKALSNQKYRDFARQYGHYQVGLITGDVSINERAQLLVMTTEIFRNWCFANPEWMDNISHVIFDEVHYLDDVERGTAWEESIIFAPPHIRILGLSATVPNIHEIARWMEEVRGSKVLVVEEYRRAVPLEINWISPDNEVLDEDEALDEIEALRQVGSRRRYLHGSGGKGD
;
A
#
# COMPACT_ATOMS: atom_id res chain seq x y z
N MET A 1 -23.92 -28.80 49.36
CA MET A 1 -22.89 -29.77 49.80
C MET A 1 -21.51 -29.13 50.04
N ALA A 2 -20.99 -28.27 49.16
CA ALA A 2 -19.64 -27.67 49.30
C ALA A 2 -19.39 -26.85 50.59
N ASN A 3 -20.37 -26.06 51.06
CA ASN A 3 -20.22 -25.28 52.30
C ASN A 3 -20.19 -26.15 53.57
N ALA A 4 -20.92 -27.27 53.59
CA ALA A 4 -20.94 -28.17 54.75
C ALA A 4 -19.58 -28.88 54.94
N ARG A 5 -19.01 -29.39 53.84
CA ARG A 5 -17.67 -30.01 53.82
C ARG A 5 -16.56 -29.02 54.23
N THR A 6 -16.67 -27.76 53.81
CA THR A 6 -15.68 -26.72 54.16
C THR A 6 -15.71 -26.37 55.65
N GLU A 7 -16.89 -26.30 56.27
CA GLU A 7 -17.01 -26.07 57.72
C GLU A 7 -16.64 -27.30 58.55
N GLU A 8 -16.87 -28.51 58.03
CA GLU A 8 -16.37 -29.76 58.63
C GLU A 8 -14.84 -29.80 58.69
N ILE A 9 -14.16 -29.43 57.60
CA ILE A 9 -12.69 -29.35 57.56
C ILE A 9 -12.15 -28.29 58.51
N LYS A 10 -12.82 -27.13 58.65
CA LYS A 10 -12.44 -26.12 59.65
C LYS A 10 -12.53 -26.64 61.07
N ARG A 11 -13.57 -27.43 61.38
CA ARG A 11 -13.73 -28.06 62.69
C ARG A 11 -12.61 -29.06 62.99
N ILE A 12 -12.30 -29.93 62.03
CA ILE A 12 -11.19 -30.89 62.12
C ILE A 12 -9.86 -30.16 62.34
N LEU A 13 -9.61 -29.09 61.57
CA LEU A 13 -8.42 -28.25 61.73
C LEU A 13 -8.31 -27.66 63.12
N LEU A 14 -9.40 -27.10 63.64
CA LEU A 14 -9.42 -26.54 64.99
C LEU A 14 -9.13 -27.63 66.03
N ASP A 15 -9.75 -28.81 65.94
CA ASP A 15 -9.54 -29.93 66.88
C ASP A 15 -8.06 -30.37 66.96
N HIS A 16 -7.29 -30.22 65.87
CA HIS A 16 -5.85 -30.51 65.85
C HIS A 16 -4.95 -29.35 66.32
N ILE A 17 -5.46 -28.12 66.38
CA ILE A 17 -4.74 -26.96 66.94
C ILE A 17 -5.02 -26.92 68.46
N PRO A 18 -3.99 -27.06 69.32
CA PRO A 18 -4.16 -27.09 70.77
C PRO A 18 -4.91 -25.87 71.31
N ALA A 19 -5.77 -26.07 72.32
CA ALA A 19 -6.49 -24.98 72.98
C ALA A 19 -5.54 -24.04 73.76
N GLU A 20 -4.51 -24.62 74.38
CA GLU A 20 -3.38 -23.91 74.98
C GLU A 20 -2.09 -24.50 74.37
N GLY A 21 -1.39 -23.72 73.55
CA GLY A 21 -0.16 -24.15 72.88
C GLY A 21 -0.03 -23.71 71.43
N GLN A 22 1.00 -24.20 70.77
CA GLN A 22 1.38 -23.89 69.40
C GLN A 22 1.59 -25.19 68.60
N ILE A 23 1.24 -25.18 67.31
CA ILE A 23 1.52 -26.27 66.37
C ILE A 23 2.15 -25.71 65.10
N THR A 24 3.13 -26.41 64.54
CA THR A 24 3.71 -26.00 63.25
C THR A 24 2.81 -26.40 62.08
N LEU A 25 2.91 -25.68 60.97
CA LEU A 25 2.12 -25.97 59.76
C LEU A 25 2.32 -27.41 59.23
N PRO A 26 3.54 -28.00 59.23
CA PRO A 26 3.75 -29.41 58.84
C PRO A 26 3.18 -30.42 59.86
N GLU A 27 3.21 -30.14 61.16
CA GLU A 27 2.62 -31.03 62.16
C GLU A 27 1.10 -31.05 62.07
N LEU A 28 0.48 -29.89 61.85
CA LEU A 28 -0.96 -29.80 61.63
C LEU A 28 -1.36 -30.61 60.41
N TRP A 29 -0.57 -30.53 59.34
CA TRP A 29 -0.78 -31.32 58.14
C TRP A 29 -0.77 -32.82 58.40
N ASN A 30 0.27 -33.31 59.08
CA ASN A 30 0.42 -34.74 59.40
C ASN A 30 -0.74 -35.27 60.26
N ARG A 31 -1.35 -34.41 61.08
CA ARG A 31 -2.51 -34.78 61.91
C ARG A 31 -3.83 -34.72 61.14
N ALA A 32 -3.99 -33.78 60.21
CA ALA A 32 -5.26 -33.50 59.53
C ALA A 32 -5.55 -34.38 58.30
N GLY A 33 -4.55 -35.03 57.69
CA GLY A 33 -4.75 -36.02 56.61
C GLY A 33 -5.31 -35.47 55.28
N SER A 34 -6.00 -36.36 54.53
CA SER A 34 -6.40 -36.35 53.10
C SER A 34 -6.90 -35.06 52.40
N CYS A 35 -7.15 -33.95 53.10
CA CYS A 35 -7.81 -32.77 52.53
C CYS A 35 -6.84 -31.73 51.92
N LEU A 36 -5.76 -32.21 51.29
CA LEU A 36 -4.64 -31.45 50.70
C LEU A 36 -5.01 -30.12 50.03
N ASP A 37 -6.02 -30.14 49.16
CA ASP A 37 -6.45 -28.99 48.36
C ASP A 37 -7.46 -28.09 49.09
N GLU A 38 -8.16 -28.64 50.09
CA GLU A 38 -9.22 -27.96 50.84
C GLU A 38 -8.69 -27.33 52.14
N LEU A 39 -7.59 -27.86 52.70
CA LEU A 39 -6.91 -27.41 53.92
C LEU A 39 -6.40 -25.97 53.81
N SER A 40 -5.82 -25.59 52.67
CA SER A 40 -5.28 -24.23 52.47
C SER A 40 -6.37 -23.16 52.56
N GLY A 41 -7.50 -23.39 51.88
CA GLY A 41 -8.64 -22.47 51.90
C GLY A 41 -9.31 -22.41 53.27
N ALA A 42 -9.47 -23.56 53.93
CA ALA A 42 -10.07 -23.64 55.26
C ALA A 42 -9.21 -22.91 56.32
N LEU A 43 -7.89 -23.11 56.32
CA LEU A 43 -6.97 -22.48 57.26
C LEU A 43 -6.86 -20.96 57.05
N GLN A 44 -6.81 -20.50 55.79
CA GLN A 44 -6.89 -19.07 55.47
C GLN A 44 -8.20 -18.44 55.95
N SER A 45 -9.32 -19.16 55.82
CA SER A 45 -10.61 -18.71 56.33
C SER A 45 -10.62 -18.62 57.86
N LEU A 46 -10.03 -19.58 58.58
CA LEU A 46 -9.90 -19.53 60.05
C LEU A 46 -9.05 -18.33 60.51
N ALA A 47 -7.93 -18.07 59.82
CA ALA A 47 -7.09 -16.90 60.08
C ALA A 47 -7.82 -15.58 59.81
N THR A 48 -8.60 -15.51 58.73
CA THR A 48 -9.37 -14.31 58.38
C THR A 48 -10.53 -14.05 59.34
N ARG A 49 -11.12 -15.10 59.93
CA ARG A 49 -12.11 -14.98 61.01
C ARG A 49 -11.47 -14.60 62.35
N GLY A 50 -10.17 -14.84 62.51
CA GLY A 50 -9.42 -14.60 63.74
C GLY A 50 -9.54 -15.75 64.75
N GLU A 51 -9.93 -16.93 64.28
CA GLU A 51 -10.03 -18.17 65.08
C GLU A 51 -8.66 -18.86 65.23
N VAL A 52 -7.70 -18.50 64.36
CA VAL A 52 -6.32 -18.96 64.41
C VAL A 52 -5.40 -17.76 64.24
N THR A 53 -4.37 -17.69 65.08
CA THR A 53 -3.24 -16.76 64.98
C THR A 53 -2.07 -17.46 64.30
N VAL A 54 -1.31 -16.71 63.50
CA VAL A 54 -0.22 -17.25 62.69
C VAL A 54 1.03 -16.42 62.91
N GLN A 55 2.13 -17.07 63.27
CA GLN A 55 3.46 -16.47 63.34
C GLN A 55 4.35 -17.10 62.27
N GLY A 56 5.15 -16.29 61.61
CA GLY A 56 6.06 -16.74 60.56
C GLY A 56 6.33 -15.67 59.50
N THR A 57 7.18 -16.00 58.54
CA THR A 57 7.54 -15.12 57.42
C THR A 57 6.82 -15.55 56.14
N GLN A 58 6.25 -14.59 55.42
CA GLN A 58 5.63 -14.80 54.11
C GLN A 58 6.67 -15.38 53.13
N GLY A 59 6.44 -16.59 52.63
CA GLY A 59 7.34 -17.28 51.70
C GLY A 59 8.60 -17.91 52.33
N GLY A 60 8.69 -17.92 53.67
CA GLY A 60 9.78 -18.59 54.39
C GLY A 60 9.58 -20.11 54.58
N PRO A 61 10.42 -20.77 55.40
CA PRO A 61 10.32 -22.20 55.67
C PRO A 61 8.97 -22.56 56.32
N PRO A 62 8.17 -23.51 55.78
CA PRO A 62 6.90 -23.92 56.38
C PRO A 62 7.01 -24.40 57.83
N GLU A 63 8.16 -24.96 58.23
CA GLU A 63 8.45 -25.44 59.59
C GLU A 63 8.47 -24.31 60.62
N GLN A 64 8.68 -23.07 60.17
CA GLN A 64 8.70 -21.88 61.01
C GLN A 64 7.33 -21.18 61.06
N VAL A 65 6.33 -21.71 60.35
CA VAL A 65 4.96 -21.20 60.43
C VAL A 65 4.26 -21.88 61.60
N ILE A 66 3.97 -21.09 62.63
CA ILE A 66 3.38 -21.54 63.88
C ILE A 66 1.93 -21.05 63.95
N LEU A 67 1.04 -21.96 64.33
CA LEU A 67 -0.40 -21.74 64.46
C LEU A 67 -0.80 -21.91 65.92
N SER A 68 -1.62 -20.98 66.43
CA SER A 68 -2.17 -21.04 67.79
C SER A 68 -3.59 -20.48 67.85
N ARG A 69 -4.38 -20.91 68.84
CA ARG A 69 -5.68 -20.28 69.12
C ARG A 69 -5.48 -18.94 69.84
N PRO A 70 -6.39 -17.96 69.69
CA PRO A 70 -6.30 -16.68 70.39
C PRO A 70 -6.50 -16.88 71.89
N ASN A 71 -5.50 -16.52 72.71
CA ASN A 71 -5.69 -16.40 74.15
C ASN A 71 -6.45 -15.10 74.42
N GLY A 72 -7.42 -15.08 75.34
CA GLY A 72 -8.40 -13.99 75.55
C GLY A 72 -7.89 -12.55 75.81
N ALA A 73 -6.59 -12.28 75.67
CA ALA A 73 -6.00 -10.95 75.61
C ALA A 73 -5.65 -10.57 74.15
N GLY A 74 -6.56 -9.85 73.49
CA GLY A 74 -6.34 -9.20 72.19
C GLY A 74 -6.92 -9.98 71.00
N VAL A 75 -8.14 -9.62 70.60
CA VAL A 75 -8.68 -10.06 69.29
C VAL A 75 -7.79 -9.47 68.19
N PRO A 76 -7.28 -10.28 67.24
CA PRO A 76 -6.38 -9.78 66.21
C PRO A 76 -7.02 -8.65 65.39
N ASP A 77 -6.27 -7.57 65.13
CA ASP A 77 -6.72 -6.48 64.24
C ASP A 77 -6.90 -7.01 62.80
N GLY A 78 -7.72 -6.34 62.00
CA GLY A 78 -7.89 -6.62 60.57
C GLY A 78 -6.57 -6.64 59.78
N LYS A 79 -5.53 -5.90 60.19
CA LYS A 79 -4.18 -6.02 59.60
C LYS A 79 -3.51 -7.35 59.93
N GLU A 80 -3.60 -7.80 61.18
CA GLU A 80 -3.02 -9.07 61.65
C GLU A 80 -3.72 -10.27 61.01
N LYS A 81 -5.05 -10.25 60.91
CA LYS A 81 -5.84 -11.29 60.23
C LYS A 81 -5.46 -11.44 58.75
N ARG A 82 -5.28 -10.31 58.05
CA ARG A 82 -4.85 -10.31 56.64
C ARG A 82 -3.41 -10.81 56.47
N LEU A 83 -2.51 -10.44 57.39
CA LEU A 83 -1.13 -10.90 57.37
C LEU A 83 -1.05 -12.42 57.62
N ALA A 84 -1.81 -12.94 58.59
CA ALA A 84 -1.92 -14.36 58.88
C ALA A 84 -2.40 -15.17 57.67
N ALA A 85 -3.47 -14.72 57.00
CA ALA A 85 -3.96 -15.36 55.77
C ALA A 85 -2.92 -15.34 54.64
N LYS A 86 -2.16 -14.24 54.49
CA LYS A 86 -1.07 -14.14 53.49
C LYS A 86 0.07 -15.11 53.77
N ILE A 87 0.50 -15.25 55.03
CA ILE A 87 1.55 -16.20 55.43
C ILE A 87 1.12 -17.64 55.08
N ILE A 88 -0.11 -18.01 55.40
CA ILE A 88 -0.64 -19.34 55.01
C ILE A 88 -0.63 -19.50 53.48
N ALA A 89 -1.18 -18.53 52.75
CA ALA A 89 -1.28 -18.59 51.28
C ALA A 89 0.09 -18.74 50.59
N SER A 90 1.13 -18.09 51.10
CA SER A 90 2.49 -18.17 50.53
C SER A 90 3.23 -19.46 50.88
N ASN A 91 3.02 -20.03 52.07
CA ASN A 91 3.82 -21.16 52.57
C ASN A 91 3.18 -22.51 52.25
N MET A 92 1.86 -22.58 52.03
CA MET A 92 1.16 -23.82 51.67
C MET A 92 1.64 -24.47 50.36
N PRO A 93 1.88 -23.73 49.25
CA PRO A 93 2.44 -24.33 48.03
C PRO A 93 3.84 -24.94 48.25
N VAL A 94 4.66 -24.30 49.08
CA VAL A 94 6.02 -24.76 49.42
C VAL A 94 5.96 -26.06 50.24
N LEU A 95 5.08 -26.12 51.24
CA LEU A 95 4.86 -27.34 52.02
C LEU A 95 4.35 -28.49 51.14
N LYS A 96 3.36 -28.22 50.29
CA LYS A 96 2.81 -29.20 49.36
C LYS A 96 3.87 -29.76 48.41
N ALA A 97 4.73 -28.90 47.86
CA ALA A 97 5.84 -29.33 47.02
C ALA A 97 6.81 -30.25 47.78
N LYS A 98 7.23 -29.86 48.99
CA LYS A 98 8.16 -30.64 49.82
C LYS A 98 7.62 -32.03 50.16
N LEU A 99 6.36 -32.11 50.57
CA LEU A 99 5.69 -33.39 50.88
C LEU A 99 5.48 -34.27 49.65
N LEU A 100 5.16 -33.66 48.51
CA LEU A 100 5.01 -34.40 47.25
C LEU A 100 6.36 -34.95 46.77
N THR A 101 7.45 -34.20 46.94
CA THR A 101 8.82 -34.69 46.69
C THR A 101 9.17 -35.86 47.62
N GLN A 102 8.88 -35.75 48.92
CA GLN A 102 9.12 -36.83 49.87
C GLN A 102 8.33 -38.09 49.51
N ALA A 103 7.03 -37.96 49.18
CA ALA A 103 6.22 -39.09 48.73
C ALA A 103 6.77 -39.72 47.44
N GLN A 104 7.26 -38.93 46.48
CA GLN A 104 7.92 -39.44 45.28
C GLN A 104 9.21 -40.21 45.60
N GLU A 105 10.04 -39.72 46.51
CA GLU A 105 11.27 -40.41 46.94
C GLU A 105 10.96 -41.75 47.61
N MET A 106 9.96 -41.78 48.50
CA MET A 106 9.54 -43.02 49.16
C MET A 106 8.96 -44.03 48.16
N ILE A 107 8.18 -43.58 47.18
CA ILE A 107 7.69 -44.46 46.10
C ILE A 107 8.86 -45.03 45.30
N ARG A 108 9.90 -44.23 44.99
CA ARG A 108 11.11 -44.74 44.32
C ARG A 108 11.80 -45.79 45.16
N GLU A 109 11.96 -45.55 46.45
CA GLU A 109 12.59 -46.51 47.37
C GLU A 109 11.80 -47.82 47.43
N LEU A 110 10.46 -47.73 47.58
CA LEU A 110 9.57 -48.88 47.62
C LEU A 110 9.62 -49.71 46.34
N LEU A 111 9.68 -49.06 45.17
CA LEU A 111 9.75 -49.72 43.86
C LEU A 111 11.18 -50.11 43.44
N GLY A 112 12.19 -49.67 44.20
CA GLY A 112 13.61 -49.87 43.91
C GLY A 112 14.08 -51.32 44.04
N ASP A 113 13.34 -52.15 44.77
CA ASP A 113 13.57 -53.60 44.86
C ASP A 113 13.17 -54.35 43.57
N GLY A 114 12.61 -53.64 42.59
CA GLY A 114 12.20 -54.20 41.30
C GLY A 114 10.89 -54.97 41.31
N VAL A 115 10.18 -55.04 42.45
CA VAL A 115 8.88 -55.71 42.56
C VAL A 115 7.75 -54.74 42.16
N PRO A 116 7.00 -55.03 41.08
CA PRO A 116 5.86 -54.19 40.71
C PRO A 116 4.76 -54.24 41.78
N ARG A 117 4.18 -53.09 42.10
CA ARG A 117 3.15 -52.97 43.14
C ARG A 117 1.91 -52.23 42.65
N THR A 118 0.74 -52.58 43.14
CA THR A 118 -0.47 -51.79 42.87
C THR A 118 -0.46 -50.48 43.65
N ARG A 119 -1.39 -49.58 43.31
CA ARG A 119 -1.57 -48.32 44.03
C ARG A 119 -1.90 -48.57 45.51
N GLU A 120 -2.72 -49.57 45.80
CA GLU A 120 -3.18 -49.94 47.13
C GLU A 120 -2.01 -50.44 47.99
N GLN A 121 -1.18 -51.32 47.43
CA GLN A 121 0.03 -51.82 48.10
C GLN A 121 1.02 -50.69 48.44
N LEU A 122 1.22 -49.73 47.52
CA LEU A 122 2.05 -48.56 47.80
C LEU A 122 1.43 -47.66 48.88
N ALA A 123 0.11 -47.50 48.88
CA ALA A 123 -0.58 -46.71 49.90
C ALA A 123 -0.47 -47.32 51.31
N GLU A 124 -0.51 -48.65 51.43
CA GLU A 124 -0.33 -49.36 52.71
C GLU A 124 1.10 -49.26 53.27
N MET A 125 2.10 -49.12 52.40
CA MET A 125 3.51 -49.07 52.78
C MET A 125 4.02 -47.65 53.07
N LEU A 126 3.25 -46.62 52.74
CA LEU A 126 3.63 -45.22 52.98
C LEU A 126 3.09 -44.74 54.34
N PRO A 127 3.88 -44.00 55.12
CA PRO A 127 3.43 -43.37 56.36
C PRO A 127 2.51 -42.15 56.12
N VAL A 128 2.33 -41.79 54.85
CA VAL A 128 1.49 -40.68 54.38
C VAL A 128 0.56 -41.19 53.29
N GLU A 129 -0.65 -40.64 53.25
CA GLU A 129 -1.65 -41.02 52.27
C GLU A 129 -1.20 -40.69 50.84
N LEU A 130 -1.36 -41.65 49.92
CA LEU A 130 -0.85 -41.56 48.57
C LEU A 130 -1.69 -40.60 47.70
N PRO A 131 -1.11 -39.51 47.14
CA PRO A 131 -1.84 -38.56 46.30
C PRO A 131 -2.45 -39.19 45.04
N SER A 132 -3.60 -38.71 44.57
CA SER A 132 -4.35 -39.28 43.43
C SER A 132 -3.56 -39.37 42.11
N ARG A 133 -2.62 -38.44 41.89
CA ARG A 133 -1.75 -38.42 40.71
C ARG A 133 -0.51 -39.31 40.82
N LEU A 134 -0.16 -39.80 42.00
CA LEU A 134 1.00 -40.68 42.22
C LEU A 134 0.56 -42.14 42.38
N PRO A 135 1.30 -43.12 41.87
CA PRO A 135 2.63 -42.99 41.27
C PRO A 135 2.60 -42.70 39.76
N GLY A 136 1.45 -42.79 39.07
CA GLY A 136 1.35 -42.68 37.60
C GLY A 136 1.78 -41.34 36.99
N GLY A 137 1.85 -40.27 37.77
CA GLY A 137 2.35 -38.96 37.35
C GLY A 137 3.87 -38.78 37.49
N MET A 138 4.60 -39.79 37.96
CA MET A 138 6.06 -39.74 38.08
C MET A 138 6.72 -40.05 36.72
N PRO A 139 7.74 -39.29 36.30
CA PRO A 139 8.37 -39.46 34.99
C PRO A 139 9.13 -40.79 34.88
N ASP A 140 9.66 -41.29 35.98
CA ASP A 140 10.50 -42.47 36.14
C ASP A 140 9.72 -43.75 36.50
N VAL A 141 8.41 -43.65 36.69
CA VAL A 141 7.53 -44.80 36.94
C VAL A 141 6.77 -45.17 35.67
N VAL A 142 6.58 -46.47 35.45
CA VAL A 142 5.76 -47.01 34.37
C VAL A 142 4.66 -47.87 34.96
N MET A 143 3.43 -47.64 34.50
CA MET A 143 2.29 -48.51 34.78
C MET A 143 2.25 -49.66 33.79
N ARG A 144 2.15 -50.88 34.28
CA ARG A 144 2.02 -52.10 33.49
C ARG A 144 0.56 -52.41 33.14
N PRO A 145 0.28 -53.31 32.17
CA PRO A 145 -1.08 -53.68 31.79
C PRO A 145 -1.93 -54.28 32.92
N ASP A 146 -1.28 -54.87 33.93
CA ASP A 146 -1.89 -55.43 35.14
C ASP A 146 -2.18 -54.38 36.23
N HIS A 147 -2.08 -53.09 35.90
CA HIS A 147 -2.25 -51.95 36.82
C HIS A 147 -1.22 -51.87 37.96
N THR A 148 -0.11 -52.62 37.88
CA THR A 148 1.02 -52.45 38.78
C THR A 148 1.98 -51.36 38.29
N PHE A 149 2.74 -50.78 39.20
CA PHE A 149 3.72 -49.73 38.94
C PHE A 149 5.12 -50.23 39.24
N THR A 150 6.09 -49.81 38.44
CA THR A 150 7.50 -50.15 38.59
C THR A 150 8.37 -49.01 38.06
N LEU A 151 9.62 -48.90 38.51
CA LEU A 151 10.55 -47.90 37.97
C LEU A 151 11.08 -48.32 36.59
N ARG A 152 11.32 -47.34 35.70
CA ARG A 152 11.79 -47.56 34.32
C ARG A 152 13.09 -48.36 34.22
N ASP A 153 13.99 -48.18 35.18
CA ASP A 153 15.33 -48.76 35.22
C ASP A 153 15.36 -50.20 35.76
N THR A 154 14.31 -50.64 36.43
CA THR A 154 14.17 -52.03 36.89
C THR A 154 13.97 -53.00 35.73
N PRO A 155 14.27 -54.30 35.88
CA PRO A 155 14.02 -55.29 34.82
C PRO A 155 12.56 -55.33 34.35
N ALA A 156 11.61 -55.17 35.28
CA ALA A 156 10.18 -55.10 34.98
C ALA A 156 9.79 -53.85 34.17
N GLY A 157 10.39 -52.70 34.49
CA GLY A 157 10.19 -51.45 33.74
C GLY A 157 10.84 -51.48 32.36
N GLN A 158 12.06 -52.01 32.26
CA GLN A 158 12.76 -52.17 30.99
C GLN A 158 12.00 -53.10 30.03
N ALA A 159 11.46 -54.21 30.52
CA ALA A 159 10.63 -55.13 29.73
C ALA A 159 9.35 -54.47 29.19
N GLU A 160 8.65 -53.68 30.01
CA GLU A 160 7.45 -52.95 29.57
C GLU A 160 7.77 -51.84 28.57
N MET A 161 8.89 -51.12 28.77
CA MET A 161 9.36 -50.13 27.81
C MET A 161 9.77 -50.76 26.48
N ALA A 162 10.42 -51.92 26.49
CA ALA A 162 10.74 -52.68 25.30
C ALA A 162 9.48 -53.13 24.56
N ARG A 163 8.48 -53.69 25.26
CA ARG A 163 7.18 -54.07 24.68
C ARG A 163 6.49 -52.87 24.00
N ARG A 164 6.37 -51.74 24.71
CA ARG A 164 5.78 -50.50 24.15
C ARG A 164 6.55 -49.99 22.94
N SER A 165 7.89 -50.08 22.97
CA SER A 165 8.74 -49.68 21.84
C SER A 165 8.55 -50.60 20.64
N GLU A 166 8.43 -51.91 20.85
CA GLU A 166 8.18 -52.88 19.79
C GLU A 166 6.79 -52.69 19.17
N GLU A 167 5.75 -52.51 19.99
CA GLU A 167 4.39 -52.20 19.53
C GLU A 167 4.33 -50.89 18.77
N ALA A 168 4.97 -49.83 19.28
CA ALA A 168 5.06 -48.54 18.59
C ALA A 168 5.80 -48.67 17.26
N ARG A 169 6.87 -49.47 17.20
CA ARG A 169 7.62 -49.73 15.95
C ARG A 169 6.78 -50.52 14.95
N ALA A 170 6.07 -51.56 15.40
CA ALA A 170 5.17 -52.35 14.57
C ALA A 170 4.03 -51.49 14.00
N HIS A 171 3.39 -50.67 14.85
CA HIS A 171 2.35 -49.74 14.42
C HIS A 171 2.89 -48.70 13.43
N SER A 172 4.07 -48.11 13.69
CA SER A 172 4.70 -47.15 12.76
C SER A 172 5.05 -47.78 11.41
N GLN A 173 5.53 -49.03 11.41
CA GLN A 173 5.78 -49.78 10.18
C GLN A 173 4.49 -50.08 9.41
N TRP A 174 3.40 -50.39 10.12
CA TRP A 174 2.08 -50.60 9.51
C TRP A 174 1.54 -49.31 8.87
N VAL A 175 1.57 -48.18 9.58
CA VAL A 175 1.20 -46.86 9.04
C VAL A 175 2.04 -46.53 7.80
N ARG A 176 3.36 -46.76 7.84
CA ARG A 176 4.25 -46.48 6.70
C ARG A 176 3.91 -47.33 5.47
N ARG A 177 3.57 -48.60 5.67
CA ARG A 177 3.16 -49.51 4.59
C ARG A 177 1.85 -49.07 3.96
N GLN A 178 0.81 -48.84 4.76
CA GLN A 178 -0.47 -48.35 4.26
C GLN A 178 -0.29 -47.02 3.53
N ARG A 179 0.49 -46.09 4.08
CA ARG A 179 0.76 -44.80 3.44
C ARG A 179 1.37 -44.95 2.04
N GLN A 180 2.35 -45.83 1.88
CA GLN A 180 2.95 -46.09 0.57
C GLN A 180 1.91 -46.66 -0.42
N GLN A 181 1.10 -47.63 0.02
CA GLN A 181 0.06 -48.22 -0.83
C GLN A 181 -1.03 -47.20 -1.20
N VAL A 182 -1.39 -46.31 -0.28
CA VAL A 182 -2.33 -45.20 -0.55
C VAL A 182 -1.75 -44.25 -1.58
N ASP A 183 -0.47 -43.89 -1.46
CA ASP A 183 0.20 -43.01 -2.42
C ASP A 183 0.23 -43.68 -3.82
N GLU A 184 0.56 -44.97 -3.91
CA GLU A 184 0.51 -45.75 -5.17
C GLU A 184 -0.90 -45.78 -5.79
N LEU A 185 -1.94 -45.96 -4.96
CA LEU A 185 -3.34 -45.91 -5.43
C LEU A 185 -3.73 -44.51 -5.95
N LEU A 186 -3.31 -43.44 -5.27
CA LEU A 186 -3.63 -42.08 -5.70
C LEU A 186 -2.79 -41.62 -6.89
N GLU A 187 -1.64 -42.24 -7.16
CA GLU A 187 -0.92 -42.08 -8.42
C GLU A 187 -1.68 -42.70 -9.61
N GLU A 188 -2.44 -43.78 -9.39
CA GLU A 188 -3.25 -44.44 -10.43
C GLU A 188 -4.62 -43.78 -10.64
N TYR A 189 -5.34 -43.46 -9.56
CA TYR A 189 -6.74 -43.02 -9.59
C TYR A 189 -6.95 -41.53 -9.32
N GLU A 190 -5.90 -40.78 -8.98
CA GLU A 190 -5.87 -39.35 -8.62
C GLU A 190 -6.67 -38.96 -7.36
N VAL A 191 -7.89 -39.49 -7.19
CA VAL A 191 -8.83 -39.19 -6.11
C VAL A 191 -9.58 -40.44 -5.69
N MET A 192 -9.60 -40.76 -4.39
CA MET A 192 -10.35 -41.91 -3.85
C MET A 192 -10.97 -41.61 -2.48
N THR A 193 -12.12 -42.20 -2.18
CA THR A 193 -12.74 -42.17 -0.85
C THR A 193 -12.01 -43.10 0.12
N GLY A 194 -12.18 -42.86 1.43
CA GLY A 194 -11.64 -43.77 2.45
C GLY A 194 -12.19 -45.20 2.36
N GLU A 195 -13.41 -45.37 1.86
CA GLU A 195 -14.03 -46.69 1.65
C GLU A 195 -13.38 -47.44 0.48
N GLU A 196 -13.19 -46.77 -0.66
CA GLU A 196 -12.50 -47.34 -1.83
C GLU A 196 -11.05 -47.70 -1.48
N ILE A 197 -10.33 -46.83 -0.76
CA ILE A 197 -8.99 -47.12 -0.28
C ILE A 197 -8.98 -48.34 0.64
N SER A 198 -9.92 -48.43 1.59
CA SER A 198 -9.99 -49.59 2.50
C SER A 198 -10.29 -50.89 1.74
N GLN A 199 -11.14 -50.83 0.71
CA GLN A 199 -11.44 -51.98 -0.16
C GLN A 199 -10.20 -52.42 -0.95
N SER A 200 -9.46 -51.48 -1.54
CA SER A 200 -8.23 -51.78 -2.29
C SER A 200 -7.09 -52.30 -1.40
N LEU A 201 -6.99 -51.82 -0.16
CA LEU A 201 -6.00 -52.32 0.82
C LEU A 201 -6.38 -53.71 1.38
N GLY A 202 -7.67 -54.08 1.35
CA GLY A 202 -8.19 -55.29 1.99
C GLY A 202 -8.20 -55.23 3.52
N GLU A 203 -7.99 -54.05 4.10
CA GLU A 203 -7.97 -53.80 5.54
C GLU A 203 -8.47 -52.39 5.86
N LYS A 204 -8.79 -52.13 7.13
CA LYS A 204 -9.30 -50.82 7.55
C LYS A 204 -8.21 -49.75 7.40
N LEU A 205 -8.54 -48.66 6.70
CA LEU A 205 -7.65 -47.52 6.56
C LEU A 205 -7.37 -46.83 7.90
N LEU A 206 -6.09 -46.64 8.20
CA LEU A 206 -5.63 -45.88 9.35
C LEU A 206 -5.73 -44.37 9.09
N PRO A 207 -6.30 -43.57 10.01
CA PRO A 207 -6.30 -42.11 9.90
C PRO A 207 -4.90 -41.50 9.71
N GLU A 208 -3.88 -42.11 10.32
CA GLU A 208 -2.49 -41.68 10.23
C GLU A 208 -1.92 -41.86 8.83
N ALA A 209 -2.38 -42.89 8.09
CA ALA A 209 -1.89 -43.21 6.75
C ALA A 209 -2.30 -42.18 5.68
N VAL A 210 -3.40 -41.43 5.91
CA VAL A 210 -3.89 -40.37 5.01
C VAL A 210 -3.65 -38.95 5.53
N SER A 211 -3.02 -38.81 6.69
CA SER A 211 -2.86 -37.52 7.37
C SER A 211 -2.09 -36.46 6.56
N HIS A 212 -1.26 -36.88 5.60
CA HIS A 212 -0.50 -36.01 4.70
C HIS A 212 -1.26 -35.56 3.45
N LEU A 213 -2.42 -36.15 3.18
CA LEU A 213 -3.24 -35.87 2.00
C LEU A 213 -4.20 -34.70 2.26
N ILE A 214 -4.87 -34.26 1.20
CA ILE A 214 -5.98 -33.31 1.28
C ILE A 214 -7.28 -34.10 1.26
N CYS A 215 -8.17 -33.80 2.20
CA CYS A 215 -9.54 -34.31 2.18
C CYS A 215 -10.42 -33.32 1.41
N LEU A 216 -10.90 -33.75 0.26
CA LEU A 216 -11.82 -33.04 -0.63
C LEU A 216 -13.28 -33.26 -0.20
N PRO A 217 -14.22 -32.43 -0.67
CA PRO A 217 -15.65 -32.63 -0.43
C PRO A 217 -16.11 -34.05 -0.80
N GLY A 218 -16.94 -34.64 0.07
CA GLY A 218 -17.43 -36.01 -0.07
C GLY A 218 -16.51 -37.08 0.54
N GLY A 219 -15.52 -36.71 1.36
CA GLY A 219 -14.65 -37.68 2.06
C GLY A 219 -13.61 -38.33 1.16
N ARG A 220 -13.26 -37.66 0.06
CA ARG A 220 -12.26 -38.10 -0.91
C ARG A 220 -10.88 -37.57 -0.56
N TYR A 221 -9.84 -38.35 -0.82
CA TYR A 221 -8.45 -37.98 -0.60
C TYR A 221 -7.73 -37.76 -1.92
N ALA A 222 -6.86 -36.77 -1.96
CA ALA A 222 -5.99 -36.46 -3.08
C ALA A 222 -4.62 -35.97 -2.59
N HIS A 223 -3.60 -36.12 -3.42
CA HIS A 223 -2.30 -35.52 -3.14
C HIS A 223 -2.41 -33.98 -3.11
N PRO A 224 -1.71 -33.27 -2.21
CA PRO A 224 -1.79 -31.81 -2.14
C PRO A 224 -1.38 -31.07 -3.42
N ASP A 225 -0.57 -31.71 -4.26
CA ASP A 225 -0.08 -31.11 -5.51
C ASP A 225 -0.64 -31.82 -6.76
N SER A 226 -1.80 -32.50 -6.66
CA SER A 226 -2.54 -33.02 -7.81
C SER A 226 -3.50 -31.99 -8.39
N ASP A 227 -3.90 -32.19 -9.66
CA ASP A 227 -4.82 -31.30 -10.36
C ASP A 227 -6.18 -31.24 -9.64
N ALA A 228 -6.71 -32.39 -9.19
CA ALA A 228 -7.93 -32.43 -8.38
C ALA A 228 -7.87 -31.59 -7.09
N ALA A 229 -6.71 -31.52 -6.44
CA ALA A 229 -6.52 -30.70 -5.24
C ALA A 229 -6.41 -29.21 -5.58
N TRP A 230 -5.77 -28.85 -6.70
CA TRP A 230 -5.68 -27.47 -7.19
C TRP A 230 -7.03 -26.96 -7.67
N ASP A 231 -7.81 -27.79 -8.35
CA ASP A 231 -9.18 -27.51 -8.75
C ASP A 231 -10.05 -27.10 -7.56
N GLU A 232 -9.89 -27.77 -6.42
CA GLU A 232 -10.65 -27.43 -5.21
C GLU A 232 -10.22 -26.07 -4.63
N VAL A 233 -8.94 -25.72 -4.71
CA VAL A 233 -8.47 -24.35 -4.40
C VAL A 233 -9.11 -23.34 -5.35
N GLY A 234 -9.19 -23.67 -6.65
CA GLY A 234 -9.88 -22.85 -7.65
C GLY A 234 -11.38 -22.66 -7.35
N ARG A 235 -12.08 -23.74 -6.99
CA ARG A 235 -13.51 -23.70 -6.59
C ARG A 235 -13.73 -22.90 -5.31
N TYR A 236 -12.80 -22.97 -4.36
CA TYR A 236 -12.84 -22.14 -3.17
C TYR A 236 -12.73 -20.66 -3.54
N LEU A 237 -11.72 -20.31 -4.35
CA LEU A 237 -11.46 -18.94 -4.77
C LEU A 237 -12.52 -18.35 -5.70
N SER A 238 -13.23 -19.18 -6.47
CA SER A 238 -14.38 -18.69 -7.24
C SER A 238 -15.52 -18.24 -6.33
N ARG A 239 -15.59 -18.73 -5.10
CA ARG A 239 -16.62 -18.40 -4.09
C ARG A 239 -16.15 -17.42 -3.00
N SER A 240 -14.85 -17.15 -2.88
CA SER A 240 -14.30 -16.17 -1.94
C SER A 240 -13.84 -14.86 -2.61
N GLU A 241 -13.87 -13.75 -1.89
CA GLU A 241 -13.20 -12.52 -2.34
C GLU A 241 -11.71 -12.74 -2.67
N PRO A 242 -11.09 -11.89 -3.52
CA PRO A 242 -9.66 -11.95 -3.78
C PRO A 242 -8.86 -11.86 -2.47
N ILE A 243 -7.99 -12.84 -2.23
CA ILE A 243 -7.23 -12.94 -0.96
C ILE A 243 -5.80 -12.46 -1.13
N SER A 244 -5.19 -11.92 -0.07
CA SER A 244 -3.78 -11.52 -0.14
C SER A 244 -2.85 -12.72 -0.37
N ARG A 245 -1.68 -12.52 -1.00
CA ARG A 245 -0.65 -13.57 -1.14
C ARG A 245 -0.26 -14.19 0.22
N LYS A 246 -0.16 -13.38 1.28
CA LYS A 246 0.17 -13.87 2.63
C LYS A 246 -0.90 -14.83 3.15
N GLU A 247 -2.16 -14.48 2.94
CA GLU A 247 -3.29 -15.30 3.33
C GLU A 247 -3.41 -16.57 2.50
N PHE A 248 -3.22 -16.48 1.18
CA PHE A 248 -3.14 -17.65 0.29
C PHE A 248 -2.10 -18.66 0.78
N VAL A 249 -0.87 -18.20 1.07
CA VAL A 249 0.21 -19.05 1.58
C VAL A 249 -0.15 -19.69 2.93
N ARG A 250 -0.84 -18.94 3.81
CA ARG A 250 -1.27 -19.43 5.12
C ARG A 250 -2.33 -20.53 4.99
N MET A 251 -3.31 -20.33 4.11
CA MET A 251 -4.45 -21.24 3.91
C MET A 251 -4.05 -22.50 3.15
N PHE A 252 -3.26 -22.35 2.07
CA PHE A 252 -2.90 -23.44 1.17
C PHE A 252 -1.48 -23.96 1.39
N LYS A 253 -0.94 -23.84 2.61
CA LYS A 253 0.44 -24.25 2.97
C LYS A 253 0.81 -25.70 2.64
N ARG A 254 -0.19 -26.57 2.47
CA ARG A 254 0.00 -27.97 2.10
C ARG A 254 0.25 -28.16 0.59
N HIS A 255 -0.20 -27.22 -0.25
CA HIS A 255 0.01 -27.22 -1.71
C HIS A 255 1.37 -26.58 -2.04
N LYS A 256 2.46 -27.33 -1.84
CA LYS A 256 3.82 -26.77 -1.88
C LYS A 256 4.18 -26.20 -3.25
N LYS A 257 3.78 -26.88 -4.34
CA LYS A 257 4.08 -26.44 -5.70
C LYS A 257 3.30 -25.17 -6.05
N LEU A 258 1.99 -25.18 -5.79
CA LEU A 258 1.11 -24.03 -6.03
C LEU A 258 1.53 -22.80 -5.23
N VAL A 259 1.82 -22.97 -3.93
CA VAL A 259 2.35 -21.91 -3.07
C VAL A 259 3.67 -21.36 -3.60
N ALA A 260 4.56 -22.21 -4.10
CA ALA A 260 5.83 -21.77 -4.67
C ALA A 260 5.65 -20.97 -5.98
N GLN A 261 4.70 -21.35 -6.84
CA GLN A 261 4.35 -20.59 -8.05
C GLN A 261 3.82 -19.20 -7.70
N ILE A 262 2.81 -19.12 -6.83
CA ILE A 262 2.20 -17.84 -6.39
C ILE A 262 3.24 -16.93 -5.72
N LYS A 263 4.14 -17.47 -4.89
CA LYS A 263 5.24 -16.70 -4.29
C LYS A 263 6.19 -16.11 -5.33
N LYS A 264 6.48 -16.85 -6.40
CA LYS A 264 7.32 -16.42 -7.53
C LYS A 264 6.57 -15.50 -8.51
N GLY A 265 5.30 -15.16 -8.23
CA GLY A 265 4.45 -14.40 -9.14
C GLY A 265 4.12 -15.14 -10.44
N ARG A 266 4.23 -16.48 -10.44
CA ARG A 266 3.82 -17.32 -11.57
C ARG A 266 2.34 -17.64 -11.42
N GLU A 267 1.64 -17.58 -12.54
CA GLU A 267 0.19 -17.80 -12.63
C GLU A 267 -0.05 -18.97 -13.57
N GLU A 268 -0.83 -19.93 -13.11
CA GLU A 268 -1.33 -21.04 -13.92
C GLU A 268 -2.87 -21.03 -13.86
N PRO A 269 -3.57 -21.25 -14.98
CA PRO A 269 -5.03 -21.34 -14.96
C PRO A 269 -5.50 -22.36 -13.91
N PRO A 270 -6.54 -22.05 -13.13
CA PRO A 270 -7.42 -20.89 -13.23
C PRO A 270 -6.97 -19.65 -12.41
N PHE A 271 -5.78 -19.66 -11.79
CA PHE A 271 -5.38 -18.63 -10.84
C PHE A 271 -4.91 -17.33 -11.52
N VAL A 272 -5.35 -16.19 -10.99
CA VAL A 272 -5.02 -14.85 -11.48
C VAL A 272 -4.52 -14.00 -10.33
N ILE A 273 -3.41 -13.29 -10.51
CA ILE A 273 -2.92 -12.32 -9.52
C ILE A 273 -3.28 -10.90 -9.96
N LEU A 274 -4.07 -10.21 -9.14
CA LEU A 274 -4.50 -8.84 -9.38
C LEU A 274 -3.33 -7.84 -9.23
N PRO A 275 -3.44 -6.62 -9.79
CA PRO A 275 -2.38 -5.61 -9.74
C PRO A 275 -1.96 -5.19 -8.33
N ASP A 276 -2.88 -5.31 -7.36
CA ASP A 276 -2.63 -5.04 -5.94
C ASP A 276 -2.00 -6.24 -5.19
N GLY A 277 -1.69 -7.31 -5.92
CA GLY A 277 -1.06 -8.52 -5.40
C GLY A 277 -2.01 -9.52 -4.76
N ARG A 278 -3.34 -9.32 -4.83
CA ARG A 278 -4.32 -10.33 -4.37
C ARG A 278 -4.47 -11.46 -5.40
N VAL A 279 -4.80 -12.65 -4.92
CA VAL A 279 -4.97 -13.87 -5.71
C VAL A 279 -6.47 -14.16 -5.85
N THR A 280 -6.90 -14.41 -7.07
CA THR A 280 -8.27 -14.80 -7.42
C THR A 280 -8.23 -15.86 -8.54
N VAL A 281 -9.36 -16.12 -9.19
CA VAL A 281 -9.47 -17.01 -10.34
C VAL A 281 -10.06 -16.29 -11.56
N ASP A 282 -9.80 -16.81 -12.74
CA ASP A 282 -10.28 -16.30 -14.03
C ASP A 282 -11.81 -16.22 -14.15
N THR A 283 -12.53 -17.11 -13.46
CA THR A 283 -14.01 -17.15 -13.44
C THR A 283 -14.65 -16.02 -12.61
N ARG A 284 -13.87 -15.31 -11.78
CA ARG A 284 -14.33 -14.15 -11.02
C ARG A 284 -14.36 -12.89 -11.90
N PRO A 285 -15.30 -11.95 -11.69
CA PRO A 285 -15.30 -10.68 -12.42
C PRO A 285 -13.96 -9.95 -12.38
N GLU A 286 -13.30 -9.92 -11.21
CA GLU A 286 -12.01 -9.26 -11.01
C GLU A 286 -10.88 -9.95 -11.78
N GLY A 287 -10.84 -11.29 -11.75
CA GLY A 287 -9.86 -12.09 -12.48
C GLY A 287 -10.06 -12.01 -13.99
N ALA A 288 -11.31 -12.10 -14.46
CA ALA A 288 -11.69 -11.95 -15.86
C ALA A 288 -11.36 -10.55 -16.39
N GLU A 289 -11.63 -9.50 -15.62
CA GLU A 289 -11.29 -8.12 -15.99
C GLU A 289 -9.77 -7.91 -16.02
N GLU A 290 -9.00 -8.48 -15.09
CA GLU A 290 -7.54 -8.41 -15.13
C GLU A 290 -6.95 -9.19 -16.31
N LEU A 291 -7.46 -10.39 -16.61
CA LEU A 291 -7.06 -11.13 -17.82
C LEU A 291 -7.40 -10.35 -19.08
N ARG A 292 -8.61 -9.77 -19.17
CA ARG A 292 -9.02 -8.90 -20.28
C ARG A 292 -8.14 -7.66 -20.37
N ARG A 293 -7.77 -7.04 -19.24
CA ARG A 293 -6.85 -5.92 -19.19
C ARG A 293 -5.47 -6.33 -19.69
N ARG A 294 -4.97 -7.51 -19.29
CA ARG A 294 -3.68 -8.07 -19.78
C ARG A 294 -3.72 -8.42 -21.25
N GLU A 295 -4.82 -8.95 -21.76
CA GLU A 295 -5.04 -9.16 -23.19
C GLU A 295 -5.06 -7.84 -23.94
N ILE A 296 -5.72 -6.80 -23.42
CA ILE A 296 -5.72 -5.45 -24.00
C ILE A 296 -4.34 -4.82 -23.93
N LEU A 297 -3.61 -4.98 -22.82
CA LEU A 297 -2.23 -4.56 -22.65
C LEU A 297 -1.30 -5.27 -23.63
N ALA A 298 -1.41 -6.59 -23.73
CA ALA A 298 -0.67 -7.41 -24.67
C ALA A 298 -1.03 -7.03 -26.10
N TYR A 299 -2.30 -6.76 -26.40
CA TYR A 299 -2.75 -6.29 -27.70
C TYR A 299 -2.31 -4.85 -27.98
N VAL A 300 -2.25 -3.95 -27.00
CA VAL A 300 -1.74 -2.59 -27.17
C VAL A 300 -0.22 -2.63 -27.39
N HIS A 301 0.53 -3.40 -26.59
CA HIS A 301 1.96 -3.62 -26.77
C HIS A 301 2.28 -4.34 -28.09
N TYR A 302 1.49 -5.35 -28.46
CA TYR A 302 1.58 -6.06 -29.74
C TYR A 302 1.16 -5.16 -30.91
N THR A 303 0.13 -4.34 -30.77
CA THR A 303 -0.33 -3.41 -31.81
C THR A 303 0.71 -2.31 -32.02
N LEU A 304 1.33 -1.80 -30.95
CA LEU A 304 2.46 -0.86 -31.00
C LEU A 304 3.71 -1.48 -31.65
N LYS A 305 3.98 -2.78 -31.45
CA LYS A 305 5.16 -3.46 -32.05
C LYS A 305 4.94 -4.04 -33.45
N GLN A 306 3.79 -4.65 -33.73
CA GLN A 306 3.55 -5.57 -34.86
C GLN A 306 2.52 -5.03 -35.86
N LYS A 307 1.36 -4.50 -35.43
CA LYS A 307 0.37 -3.90 -36.37
C LYS A 307 0.79 -2.54 -36.91
N MET A 308 1.58 -1.80 -36.14
CA MET A 308 2.02 -0.46 -36.51
C MET A 308 3.11 -0.41 -37.59
N GLY A 309 3.74 -1.52 -37.98
CA GLY A 309 4.79 -1.50 -39.03
C GLY A 309 5.93 -0.48 -38.76
N GLY A 310 6.18 -0.18 -37.47
CA GLY A 310 7.10 0.87 -37.04
C GLY A 310 6.66 2.31 -37.35
N ARG A 311 5.37 2.58 -37.57
CA ARG A 311 4.82 3.92 -37.78
C ARG A 311 5.06 4.81 -36.57
N SER A 312 5.28 6.09 -36.83
CA SER A 312 5.58 7.12 -35.84
C SER A 312 4.31 7.65 -35.16
N PHE A 313 3.17 7.57 -35.86
CA PHE A 313 1.87 8.08 -35.41
C PHE A 313 0.73 7.09 -35.63
N PHE A 314 -0.26 7.08 -34.73
CA PHE A 314 -1.45 6.23 -34.86
C PHE A 314 -2.72 6.83 -34.26
N THR A 315 -3.89 6.36 -34.70
CA THR A 315 -5.17 6.69 -34.08
C THR A 315 -5.65 5.51 -33.23
N LEU A 316 -6.61 5.76 -32.34
CA LEU A 316 -7.33 4.71 -31.62
C LEU A 316 -8.65 4.33 -32.31
N GLU A 317 -8.86 4.76 -33.56
CA GLU A 317 -10.11 4.51 -34.29
C GLU A 317 -10.32 3.03 -34.59
N ASP A 318 -9.21 2.28 -34.72
CA ASP A 318 -9.19 0.82 -34.94
C ASP A 318 -9.67 0.01 -33.72
N PHE A 319 -9.82 0.63 -32.55
CA PHE A 319 -10.37 -0.02 -31.34
C PHE A 319 -11.89 0.17 -31.25
N ALA A 320 -12.59 -0.84 -30.71
CA ALA A 320 -14.03 -0.75 -30.50
C ALA A 320 -14.36 0.40 -29.52
N PRO A 321 -15.51 1.10 -29.63
CA PRO A 321 -15.81 2.27 -28.81
C PRO A 321 -15.69 2.06 -27.30
N ARG A 322 -16.01 0.85 -26.81
CA ARG A 322 -15.91 0.47 -25.39
C ARG A 322 -14.45 0.32 -24.91
N GLU A 323 -13.53 -0.01 -25.82
CA GLU A 323 -12.12 -0.29 -25.54
C GLU A 323 -11.25 0.97 -25.66
N ARG A 324 -11.71 1.98 -26.41
CA ARG A 324 -10.96 3.23 -26.65
C ARG A 324 -10.52 3.94 -25.38
N LYS A 325 -11.35 3.92 -24.33
CA LYS A 325 -11.01 4.57 -23.05
C LYS A 325 -9.80 3.89 -22.40
N LEU A 326 -9.80 2.56 -22.35
CA LEU A 326 -8.70 1.78 -21.81
C LEU A 326 -7.46 1.86 -22.72
N ALA A 327 -7.63 1.69 -24.04
CA ALA A 327 -6.54 1.82 -25.01
C ALA A 327 -5.85 3.20 -24.93
N ARG A 328 -6.61 4.28 -24.71
CA ARG A 328 -6.05 5.62 -24.46
C ARG A 328 -5.24 5.67 -23.16
N GLN A 329 -5.76 5.11 -22.08
CA GLN A 329 -5.06 5.06 -20.80
C GLN A 329 -3.75 4.28 -20.93
N GLU A 330 -3.77 3.13 -21.58
CA GLU A 330 -2.61 2.27 -21.76
C GLU A 330 -1.57 2.89 -22.70
N ALA A 331 -1.99 3.54 -23.80
CA ALA A 331 -1.09 4.28 -24.68
C ALA A 331 -0.32 5.38 -23.92
N LEU A 332 -1.00 6.12 -23.03
CA LEU A 332 -0.37 7.15 -22.19
C LEU A 332 0.56 6.55 -21.13
N GLN A 333 0.26 5.36 -20.59
CA GLN A 333 1.15 4.66 -19.66
C GLN A 333 2.41 4.14 -20.36
N ALA A 334 2.27 3.67 -21.60
CA ALA A 334 3.37 3.24 -22.46
C ALA A 334 4.27 4.38 -22.93
N GLY A 335 4.00 5.64 -22.55
CA GLY A 335 4.81 6.80 -22.91
C GLY A 335 4.45 7.43 -24.27
N CYS A 336 3.32 7.05 -24.86
CA CYS A 336 2.82 7.74 -26.05
C CYS A 336 2.34 9.16 -25.71
N VAL A 337 2.48 10.08 -26.65
CA VAL A 337 2.09 11.48 -26.49
C VAL A 337 0.93 11.82 -27.41
N GLU A 338 -0.14 12.40 -26.87
CA GLU A 338 -1.33 12.75 -27.63
C GLU A 338 -1.08 14.01 -28.47
N VAL A 339 -1.37 13.91 -29.77
CA VAL A 339 -1.18 14.98 -30.74
C VAL A 339 -2.42 15.12 -31.60
N LYS A 340 -2.91 16.35 -31.72
CA LYS A 340 -4.04 16.70 -32.57
C LYS A 340 -3.59 17.54 -33.76
N LEU A 341 -3.60 16.91 -34.93
CA LEU A 341 -3.30 17.53 -36.21
C LEU A 341 -4.61 17.87 -36.93
N GLY A 342 -5.04 19.14 -36.80
CA GLY A 342 -6.31 19.60 -37.37
C GLY A 342 -7.51 18.93 -36.70
N ARG A 343 -8.22 18.06 -37.43
CA ARG A 343 -9.36 17.27 -36.93
C ARG A 343 -8.98 15.87 -36.47
N ARG A 344 -7.75 15.42 -36.72
CA ARG A 344 -7.28 14.07 -36.38
C ARG A 344 -6.65 14.07 -35.00
N GLU A 345 -7.03 13.10 -34.18
CA GLU A 345 -6.42 12.82 -32.88
C GLU A 345 -5.52 11.59 -33.03
N LEU A 346 -4.23 11.81 -32.78
CA LEU A 346 -3.16 10.86 -33.01
C LEU A 346 -2.36 10.67 -31.72
N PHE A 347 -1.67 9.55 -31.62
CA PHE A 347 -0.67 9.26 -30.61
C PHE A 347 0.69 9.12 -31.26
N CYS A 348 1.70 9.77 -30.68
CA CYS A 348 3.09 9.60 -31.05
C CYS A 348 3.65 8.38 -30.31
N ALA A 349 4.16 7.40 -31.05
CA ALA A 349 4.80 6.25 -30.45
C ALA A 349 6.18 6.63 -29.87
N PRO A 350 6.56 6.13 -28.69
CA PRO A 350 7.87 6.39 -28.06
C PRO A 350 8.98 5.53 -28.66
N ILE A 351 9.01 5.40 -29.99
CA ILE A 351 9.98 4.58 -30.73
C ILE A 351 10.97 5.49 -31.47
N LYS A 352 12.26 5.15 -31.47
CA LYS A 352 13.24 5.83 -32.33
C LYS A 352 12.95 5.43 -33.79
N ALA A 353 12.75 6.41 -34.64
CA ALA A 353 12.52 6.25 -36.07
C ALA A 353 13.41 7.22 -36.86
N ASP A 354 13.69 6.88 -38.11
CA ASP A 354 14.38 7.77 -39.04
C ASP A 354 13.62 9.11 -39.18
N ALA A 355 14.33 10.23 -39.08
CA ALA A 355 13.74 11.57 -39.17
C ALA A 355 12.99 11.78 -40.49
N GLY A 356 13.50 11.21 -41.60
CA GLY A 356 12.83 11.25 -42.90
C GLY A 356 11.55 10.43 -42.95
N LYS A 357 11.47 9.30 -42.22
CA LYS A 357 10.22 8.56 -42.04
C LYS A 357 9.17 9.40 -41.30
N ILE A 358 9.55 10.00 -40.17
CA ILE A 358 8.65 10.86 -39.38
C ILE A 358 8.17 12.05 -40.23
N ALA A 359 9.08 12.69 -40.97
CA ALA A 359 8.77 13.81 -41.87
C ALA A 359 7.73 13.44 -42.94
N ARG A 360 7.89 12.27 -43.59
CA ARG A 360 6.95 11.77 -44.61
C ARG A 360 5.57 11.52 -44.02
N GLU A 361 5.48 10.82 -42.89
CA GLU A 361 4.21 10.56 -42.21
C GLU A 361 3.51 11.88 -41.82
N LEU A 362 4.24 12.86 -41.31
CA LEU A 362 3.67 14.18 -40.98
C LEU A 362 3.28 14.97 -42.23
N ASN A 363 3.98 14.84 -43.34
CA ASN A 363 3.61 15.48 -44.61
C ASN A 363 2.24 14.96 -45.06
N GLU A 364 1.98 13.65 -45.00
CA GLU A 364 0.67 13.07 -45.31
C GLU A 364 -0.47 13.67 -44.46
N PHE A 365 -0.19 14.00 -43.19
CA PHE A 365 -1.18 14.60 -42.30
C PHE A 365 -1.34 16.12 -42.45
N THR A 366 -0.26 16.84 -42.77
CA THR A 366 -0.20 18.30 -42.65
C THR A 366 -0.03 19.03 -43.99
N GLY A 367 0.38 18.30 -45.04
CA GLY A 367 0.81 18.85 -46.33
C GLY A 367 2.03 19.76 -46.22
N LEU A 368 2.85 19.60 -45.19
CA LEU A 368 4.07 20.37 -44.97
C LEU A 368 5.30 19.56 -45.34
N ASP A 369 6.20 20.18 -46.09
CA ASP A 369 7.53 19.64 -46.33
C ASP A 369 8.42 19.92 -45.11
N LEU A 370 8.52 18.93 -44.22
CA LEU A 370 9.26 19.03 -42.97
C LEU A 370 10.69 18.50 -43.12
N PRO A 371 11.68 19.04 -42.37
CA PRO A 371 13.08 18.67 -42.51
C PRO A 371 13.37 17.20 -42.18
N ALA A 372 13.76 16.42 -43.18
CA ALA A 372 14.20 15.02 -42.99
C ALA A 372 15.64 14.88 -42.45
N ARG A 373 16.23 15.93 -41.87
CA ARG A 373 17.66 15.96 -41.47
C ARG A 373 17.83 15.55 -40.01
N GLY A 374 18.83 14.71 -39.74
CA GLY A 374 19.17 14.23 -38.39
C GLY A 374 19.29 12.71 -38.32
N GLY A 375 19.83 12.19 -37.23
CA GLY A 375 19.84 10.76 -36.93
C GLY A 375 18.46 10.25 -36.47
N PRO A 376 18.34 8.93 -36.16
CA PRO A 376 17.12 8.38 -35.59
C PRO A 376 16.68 9.14 -34.34
N THR A 377 15.41 9.54 -34.31
CA THR A 377 14.83 10.34 -33.22
C THR A 377 13.44 9.82 -32.87
N VAL A 378 12.93 10.19 -31.70
CA VAL A 378 11.57 9.84 -31.28
C VAL A 378 10.60 10.86 -31.88
N PRO A 379 9.41 10.44 -32.38
CA PRO A 379 8.43 11.33 -33.00
C PRO A 379 8.09 12.59 -32.20
N VAL A 380 7.99 12.48 -30.87
CA VAL A 380 7.74 13.64 -30.00
C VAL A 380 8.89 14.65 -30.03
N ALA A 381 10.14 14.19 -30.00
CA ALA A 381 11.32 15.05 -30.07
C ALA A 381 11.38 15.75 -31.43
N TYR A 382 11.15 14.99 -32.51
CA TYR A 382 11.05 15.56 -33.86
C TYR A 382 9.98 16.66 -33.97
N LEU A 383 8.80 16.45 -33.38
CA LEU A 383 7.73 17.45 -33.34
C LEU A 383 8.16 18.71 -32.59
N ILE A 384 8.84 18.55 -31.44
CA ILE A 384 9.35 19.68 -30.63
C ILE A 384 10.40 20.46 -31.43
N ASP A 385 11.38 19.78 -32.01
CA ASP A 385 12.46 20.38 -32.77
C ASP A 385 11.95 21.15 -33.99
N ASN A 386 10.85 20.70 -34.59
CA ASN A 386 10.25 21.31 -35.78
C ASN A 386 9.05 22.22 -35.50
N SER A 387 8.83 22.61 -34.24
CA SER A 387 7.76 23.54 -33.87
C SER A 387 8.15 24.56 -32.79
N TYR A 388 7.50 25.71 -32.83
CA TYR A 388 7.59 26.77 -31.83
C TYR A 388 6.36 26.79 -30.92
N THR A 389 6.56 27.23 -29.69
CA THR A 389 5.51 27.70 -28.78
C THR A 389 4.97 29.07 -29.22
N ALA A 390 3.80 29.47 -28.72
CA ALA A 390 3.26 30.81 -28.97
C ALA A 390 4.23 31.94 -28.55
N ARG A 391 5.00 31.73 -27.47
CA ARG A 391 5.98 32.72 -27.00
C ARG A 391 7.15 32.87 -27.97
N GLU A 392 7.67 31.75 -28.48
CA GLU A 392 8.77 31.74 -29.44
C GLU A 392 8.36 32.36 -30.77
N VAL A 393 7.16 32.03 -31.29
CA VAL A 393 6.62 32.70 -32.48
C VAL A 393 6.42 34.19 -32.23
N GLY A 394 5.89 34.57 -31.06
CA GLY A 394 5.74 35.98 -30.69
C GLY A 394 7.07 36.73 -30.72
N ARG A 395 8.12 36.16 -30.13
CA ARG A 395 9.48 36.71 -30.17
C ARG A 395 10.03 36.79 -31.59
N LEU A 396 9.87 35.72 -32.39
CA LEU A 396 10.33 35.67 -33.77
C LEU A 396 9.67 36.76 -34.62
N LEU A 397 8.37 36.98 -34.44
CA LEU A 397 7.59 37.94 -35.24
C LEU A 397 7.54 39.35 -34.63
N GLY A 398 8.11 39.56 -33.44
CA GLY A 398 8.04 40.85 -32.73
C GLY A 398 6.63 41.21 -32.23
N ILE A 399 5.80 40.22 -31.89
CA ILE A 399 4.40 40.40 -31.45
C ILE A 399 4.11 39.73 -30.11
N HIS A 400 3.02 40.14 -29.46
CA HIS A 400 2.62 39.55 -28.19
C HIS A 400 2.16 38.08 -28.39
N PRO A 401 2.51 37.13 -27.50
CA PRO A 401 2.16 35.71 -27.66
C PRO A 401 0.66 35.43 -27.81
N GLY A 402 -0.19 36.28 -27.21
CA GLY A 402 -1.66 36.19 -27.34
C GLY A 402 -2.19 36.47 -28.75
N ASP A 403 -1.41 37.16 -29.59
CA ASP A 403 -1.82 37.53 -30.95
C ASP A 403 -1.46 36.44 -31.97
N VAL A 404 -0.56 35.52 -31.62
CA VAL A 404 -0.14 34.39 -32.46
C VAL A 404 -1.33 33.46 -32.78
N ALA A 405 -2.25 33.27 -31.83
CA ALA A 405 -3.49 32.54 -32.07
C ALA A 405 -4.33 33.20 -33.17
N GLY A 406 -4.36 34.53 -33.20
CA GLY A 406 -5.07 35.31 -34.22
C GLY A 406 -4.52 35.11 -35.63
N LEU A 407 -3.20 34.93 -35.77
CA LEU A 407 -2.54 34.63 -37.05
C LEU A 407 -2.83 33.21 -37.55
N ARG A 408 -2.95 32.24 -36.64
CA ARG A 408 -3.38 30.88 -37.00
C ARG A 408 -4.83 30.83 -37.46
N GLU A 409 -5.73 31.56 -36.80
CA GLU A 409 -7.14 31.64 -37.21
C GLU A 409 -7.31 32.24 -38.62
N LEU A 410 -6.44 33.17 -39.01
CA LEU A 410 -6.41 33.75 -40.36
C LEU A 410 -5.70 32.85 -41.39
N GLY A 411 -5.18 31.69 -40.98
CA GLY A 411 -4.47 30.75 -41.84
C GLY A 411 -3.03 31.15 -42.19
N HIS A 412 -2.49 32.22 -41.60
CA HIS A 412 -1.10 32.65 -41.82
C HIS A 412 -0.08 31.76 -41.10
N LEU A 413 -0.51 31.09 -40.03
CA LEU A 413 0.29 30.08 -39.32
C LEU A 413 -0.42 28.73 -39.34
N LYS A 414 0.35 27.66 -39.53
CA LYS A 414 -0.11 26.30 -39.29
C LYS A 414 0.41 25.81 -37.93
N GLY A 415 -0.45 25.13 -37.19
CA GLY A 415 -0.11 24.61 -35.88
C GLY A 415 -0.96 23.41 -35.49
N PHE A 416 -0.51 22.72 -34.46
CA PHE A 416 -1.11 21.51 -33.90
C PHE A 416 -1.26 21.63 -32.40
N GLN A 417 -1.98 20.69 -31.78
CA GLN A 417 -1.96 20.54 -30.33
C GLN A 417 -1.16 19.30 -29.95
N MET A 418 -0.39 19.40 -28.88
CA MET A 418 0.35 18.31 -28.27
C MET A 418 0.09 18.39 -26.78
N GLU A 419 -0.50 17.34 -26.19
CA GLU A 419 -0.94 17.30 -24.79
C GLU A 419 -1.81 18.51 -24.41
N GLY A 420 -2.69 18.94 -25.32
CA GLY A 420 -3.56 20.12 -25.14
C GLY A 420 -2.88 21.47 -25.35
N VAL A 421 -1.55 21.53 -25.50
CA VAL A 421 -0.79 22.76 -25.75
C VAL A 421 -0.68 23.01 -27.25
N VAL A 422 -0.99 24.24 -27.69
CA VAL A 422 -0.87 24.63 -29.10
C VAL A 422 0.59 24.94 -29.44
N ARG A 423 1.08 24.30 -30.51
CA ARG A 423 2.40 24.52 -31.11
C ARG A 423 2.26 24.92 -32.58
N TYR A 424 3.24 25.63 -33.11
CA TYR A 424 3.24 26.20 -34.46
C TYR A 424 4.42 25.66 -35.25
N TRP A 425 4.21 25.22 -36.48
CA TRP A 425 5.28 24.64 -37.29
C TRP A 425 6.36 25.70 -37.60
N ARG A 426 7.64 25.32 -37.48
CA ARG A 426 8.76 26.22 -37.76
C ARG A 426 8.75 26.71 -39.20
N VAL A 427 8.60 25.80 -40.16
CA VAL A 427 8.66 26.12 -41.59
C VAL A 427 7.70 27.25 -41.99
N PRO A 428 6.38 27.20 -41.69
CA PRO A 428 5.47 28.33 -41.93
C PRO A 428 5.78 29.58 -41.11
N ALA A 429 6.22 29.44 -39.86
CA ALA A 429 6.51 30.60 -39.00
C ALA A 429 7.74 31.38 -39.49
N ASP A 430 8.80 30.67 -39.89
CA ASP A 430 10.02 31.26 -40.44
C ASP A 430 9.79 31.85 -41.84
N ALA A 431 8.92 31.22 -42.65
CA ALA A 431 8.50 31.75 -43.95
C ALA A 431 7.67 33.03 -43.78
N LEU A 432 6.78 33.06 -42.78
CA LEU A 432 6.04 34.24 -42.42
C LEU A 432 7.02 35.34 -41.98
N HIS A 433 7.91 35.08 -41.03
CA HIS A 433 8.93 36.03 -40.56
C HIS A 433 9.72 36.69 -41.70
N ARG A 434 10.09 35.93 -42.74
CA ARG A 434 10.80 36.41 -43.93
C ARG A 434 9.92 37.07 -44.99
N SER A 435 8.60 37.14 -44.77
CA SER A 435 7.66 37.69 -45.75
C SER A 435 7.76 39.22 -45.81
N PRO A 436 7.89 39.82 -47.02
CA PRO A 436 7.90 41.27 -47.18
C PRO A 436 6.56 41.93 -46.81
N ASN A 437 5.48 41.15 -46.67
CA ASN A 437 4.14 41.64 -46.30
C ASN A 437 3.83 41.47 -44.80
N MET A 438 4.81 41.08 -43.98
CA MET A 438 4.61 40.81 -42.54
C MET A 438 3.84 41.92 -41.82
N GLU A 439 4.31 43.16 -41.89
CA GLU A 439 3.69 44.29 -41.19
C GLU A 439 2.24 44.51 -41.61
N ARG A 440 1.95 44.35 -42.91
CA ARG A 440 0.60 44.43 -43.44
C ARG A 440 -0.30 43.31 -42.91
N LEU A 441 0.22 42.08 -42.80
CA LEU A 441 -0.51 40.93 -42.26
C LEU A 441 -0.77 41.09 -40.75
N LEU A 442 0.22 41.56 -39.98
CA LEU A 442 0.08 41.86 -38.56
C LEU A 442 -0.95 42.97 -38.32
N ARG A 443 -0.89 44.05 -39.10
CA ARG A 443 -1.87 45.15 -39.04
C ARG A 443 -3.28 44.66 -39.35
N ARG A 444 -3.45 43.74 -40.30
CA ARG A 444 -4.77 43.15 -40.61
C ARG A 444 -5.26 42.20 -39.51
N ALA A 445 -4.35 41.50 -38.81
CA ALA A 445 -4.65 40.61 -37.71
C ALA A 445 -4.91 41.33 -36.37
N GLU A 446 -4.56 42.62 -36.27
CA GLU A 446 -4.71 43.47 -35.09
C GLU A 446 -6.16 43.47 -34.56
N LYS A 447 -6.30 43.30 -33.24
CA LYS A 447 -7.58 43.38 -32.54
C LYS A 447 -7.84 44.82 -32.08
N ILE A 448 -8.86 45.45 -32.63
CA ILE A 448 -9.23 46.84 -32.37
C ILE A 448 -10.55 46.94 -31.60
N LYS A 449 -10.75 48.05 -30.87
CA LYS A 449 -11.99 48.27 -30.13
C LYS A 449 -13.12 48.72 -31.07
N PRO A 450 -14.40 48.54 -30.71
CA PRO A 450 -15.53 49.05 -31.49
C PRO A 450 -15.48 50.56 -31.71
N ALA A 451 -14.86 51.30 -30.79
CA ALA A 451 -14.61 52.74 -30.92
C ALA A 451 -13.59 53.07 -32.03
N ASP A 452 -12.60 52.20 -32.23
CA ASP A 452 -11.55 52.38 -33.23
C ASP A 452 -12.07 51.94 -34.60
N ALA A 453 -12.84 50.86 -34.64
CA ALA A 453 -13.56 50.41 -35.84
C ALA A 453 -14.57 51.46 -36.33
N ALA A 454 -15.32 52.08 -35.40
CA ALA A 454 -16.22 53.20 -35.70
C ALA A 454 -15.48 54.38 -36.36
N ARG A 455 -14.26 54.70 -35.88
CA ARG A 455 -13.41 55.74 -36.47
C ARG A 455 -12.92 55.36 -37.87
N ILE A 456 -12.48 54.12 -38.07
CA ILE A 456 -11.99 53.63 -39.38
C ILE A 456 -13.11 53.66 -40.42
N LEU A 457 -14.33 53.25 -40.04
CA LEU A 457 -15.49 53.20 -40.93
C LEU A 457 -16.27 54.52 -41.02
N ALA A 458 -15.89 55.55 -40.27
CA ALA A 458 -16.62 56.82 -40.14
C ALA A 458 -18.12 56.64 -39.83
N ILE A 459 -18.44 55.75 -38.88
CA ILE A 459 -19.82 55.44 -38.42
C ILE A 459 -19.91 55.45 -36.89
N SER A 460 -21.13 55.43 -36.35
CA SER A 460 -21.34 55.40 -34.89
C SER A 460 -21.01 54.03 -34.27
N GLN A 461 -20.68 54.00 -32.98
CA GLN A 461 -20.47 52.73 -32.26
C GLN A 461 -21.74 51.86 -32.19
N ASP A 462 -22.93 52.44 -32.26
CA ASP A 462 -24.18 51.68 -32.28
C ASP A 462 -24.41 51.04 -33.66
N GLN A 463 -23.98 51.70 -34.75
CA GLN A 463 -23.92 51.09 -36.08
C GLN A 463 -22.90 49.95 -36.16
N ILE A 464 -21.75 50.05 -35.48
CA ILE A 464 -20.81 48.91 -35.34
C ILE A 464 -21.49 47.71 -34.64
N LYS A 465 -22.23 47.94 -33.55
CA LYS A 465 -22.97 46.86 -32.88
C LYS A 465 -24.06 46.27 -33.77
N ARG A 466 -24.68 47.09 -34.63
CA ARG A 466 -25.65 46.63 -35.63
C ARG A 466 -24.99 45.73 -36.68
N LEU A 467 -23.84 46.14 -37.23
CA LEU A 467 -23.05 45.33 -38.17
C LEU A 467 -22.64 43.97 -37.58
N ILE A 468 -22.31 43.91 -36.28
CA ILE A 468 -22.03 42.65 -35.59
C ILE A 468 -23.30 41.78 -35.48
N ARG A 469 -24.44 42.39 -35.13
CA ARG A 469 -25.72 41.67 -34.96
C ARG A 469 -26.26 41.13 -36.29
N GLU A 470 -26.12 41.90 -37.35
CA GLU A 470 -26.53 41.53 -38.71
C GLU A 470 -25.51 40.58 -39.40
N GLY A 471 -24.40 40.26 -38.72
CA GLY A 471 -23.42 39.28 -39.19
C GLY A 471 -22.40 39.82 -40.20
N HIS A 472 -22.44 41.11 -40.50
CA HIS A 472 -21.49 41.78 -41.40
C HIS A 472 -20.08 41.92 -40.81
N LEU A 473 -19.95 41.95 -39.48
CA LEU A 473 -18.67 41.91 -38.77
C LEU A 473 -18.66 40.81 -37.73
N ARG A 474 -17.56 40.04 -37.67
CA ARG A 474 -17.37 38.98 -36.68
C ARG A 474 -16.60 39.49 -35.48
N SER A 475 -16.98 39.00 -34.30
CA SER A 475 -16.25 39.27 -33.06
C SER A 475 -14.92 38.51 -33.06
N ALA A 476 -13.81 39.19 -32.79
CA ALA A 476 -12.46 38.64 -32.69
C ALA A 476 -12.10 38.15 -31.27
N GLY A 477 -13.11 38.07 -30.39
CA GLY A 477 -12.98 37.74 -28.98
C GLY A 477 -13.42 38.89 -28.07
N ARG A 478 -13.15 38.73 -26.77
CA ARG A 478 -13.39 39.75 -25.74
C ARG A 478 -12.08 40.13 -25.06
N SER A 479 -11.93 41.40 -24.71
CA SER A 479 -10.83 41.84 -23.86
C SER A 479 -10.98 41.30 -22.44
N GLU A 480 -9.92 41.42 -21.62
CA GLU A 480 -9.93 41.05 -20.19
C GLU A 480 -11.03 41.75 -19.38
N ARG A 481 -11.47 42.94 -19.82
CA ARG A 481 -12.59 43.69 -19.22
C ARG A 481 -13.96 43.34 -19.84
N GLY A 482 -14.02 42.27 -20.64
CA GLY A 482 -15.24 41.74 -21.26
C GLY A 482 -15.74 42.51 -22.48
N ALA A 483 -14.98 43.48 -23.01
CA ALA A 483 -15.40 44.28 -24.16
C ALA A 483 -15.16 43.53 -25.48
N TYR A 484 -16.13 43.57 -26.40
CA TYR A 484 -15.97 43.00 -27.75
C TYR A 484 -14.78 43.62 -28.48
N GLN A 485 -14.01 42.80 -29.19
CA GLN A 485 -12.95 43.23 -30.08
C GLN A 485 -13.28 42.83 -31.52
N LEU A 486 -12.79 43.61 -32.48
CA LEU A 486 -12.95 43.38 -33.91
C LEU A 486 -11.58 43.24 -34.56
N ARG A 487 -11.49 42.49 -35.67
CA ARG A 487 -10.24 42.42 -36.44
C ARG A 487 -10.17 43.64 -37.35
N ARG A 488 -9.01 44.31 -37.38
CA ARG A 488 -8.80 45.49 -38.21
C ARG A 488 -8.97 45.18 -39.69
N GLY A 489 -8.48 44.04 -40.18
CA GLY A 489 -8.66 43.60 -41.56
C GLY A 489 -10.13 43.44 -41.96
N ASP A 490 -10.95 42.78 -41.15
CA ASP A 490 -12.39 42.61 -41.40
C ASP A 490 -13.13 43.96 -41.48
N VAL A 491 -12.72 44.90 -40.63
CA VAL A 491 -13.25 46.27 -40.62
C VAL A 491 -12.82 47.03 -41.87
N GLU A 492 -11.54 46.95 -42.25
CA GLU A 492 -11.03 47.60 -43.47
C GLU A 492 -11.65 47.00 -44.75
N ASP A 493 -11.85 45.69 -44.81
CA ASP A 493 -12.50 45.03 -45.95
C ASP A 493 -13.99 45.39 -46.05
N LEU A 494 -14.63 45.77 -44.94
CA LEU A 494 -16.01 46.24 -44.93
C LEU A 494 -16.16 47.62 -45.58
N LEU A 495 -15.12 48.47 -45.60
CA LEU A 495 -15.17 49.80 -46.23
C LEU A 495 -15.71 49.74 -47.66
N ALA A 496 -15.27 48.73 -48.43
CA ALA A 496 -15.65 48.55 -49.82
C ALA A 496 -17.14 48.25 -50.02
N ARG A 497 -17.83 47.71 -49.00
CA ARG A 497 -19.25 47.34 -49.04
C ARG A 497 -20.12 48.15 -48.09
N LEU A 498 -19.53 49.07 -47.34
CA LEU A 498 -20.22 49.83 -46.30
C LEU A 498 -21.29 50.75 -46.88
N HIS A 499 -21.07 51.30 -48.08
CA HIS A 499 -22.04 52.16 -48.75
C HIS A 499 -23.35 51.40 -49.04
N ASP A 500 -23.25 50.19 -49.61
CA ASP A 500 -24.42 49.35 -49.93
C ASP A 500 -25.17 48.87 -48.68
N ILE A 501 -24.44 48.61 -47.59
CA ILE A 501 -25.04 48.25 -46.31
C ILE A 501 -25.79 49.46 -45.70
N ARG A 502 -25.22 50.66 -45.81
CA ARG A 502 -25.83 51.90 -45.30
C ARG A 502 -27.05 52.35 -46.10
N THR A 503 -27.07 52.15 -47.42
CA THR A 503 -28.26 52.43 -48.24
C THR A 503 -29.41 51.50 -47.87
N GLY A 504 -29.12 50.24 -47.52
CA GLY A 504 -30.08 49.30 -46.92
C GLY A 504 -30.62 49.69 -45.54
N TRP A 505 -29.98 50.63 -44.83
CA TRP A 505 -30.46 51.17 -43.56
C TRP A 505 -31.39 52.39 -43.72
N GLY A 506 -31.53 52.94 -44.93
CA GLY A 506 -32.45 54.05 -45.22
C GLY A 506 -32.01 55.43 -44.71
N GLU A 507 -30.71 55.70 -44.56
CA GLU A 507 -30.20 56.97 -44.00
C GLU A 507 -29.62 57.92 -45.07
N SER A 508 -30.10 59.18 -45.12
CA SER A 508 -29.49 60.29 -45.87
C SER A 508 -28.27 60.90 -45.12
N PRO A 509 -27.28 61.46 -45.81
CA PRO A 509 -26.04 61.92 -45.20
C PRO A 509 -26.22 63.24 -44.46
N GLY A 510 -26.09 63.20 -43.14
CA GLY A 510 -25.92 64.40 -42.32
C GLY A 510 -26.98 64.54 -41.24
N GLN A 511 -26.78 63.86 -40.11
CA GLN A 511 -27.26 64.29 -38.81
C GLN A 511 -26.60 63.42 -37.74
N SER A 512 -25.64 63.97 -37.02
CA SER A 512 -25.24 63.44 -35.72
C SER A 512 -26.17 64.06 -34.67
N PRO A 513 -26.93 63.28 -33.89
CA PRO A 513 -27.60 63.81 -32.73
C PRO A 513 -26.73 63.63 -31.49
N GLU A 514 -26.46 64.75 -30.82
CA GLU A 514 -25.98 64.78 -29.45
C GLU A 514 -26.90 63.98 -28.51
N ARG A 515 -26.31 63.31 -27.53
CA ARG A 515 -27.03 62.49 -26.54
C ARG A 515 -27.36 63.30 -25.28
N PRO A 516 -28.55 63.11 -24.67
CA PRO A 516 -28.76 63.43 -23.27
C PRO A 516 -28.24 62.29 -22.38
N VAL A 517 -27.62 62.67 -21.25
CA VAL A 517 -27.14 61.75 -20.21
C VAL A 517 -28.32 61.12 -19.48
N ARG A 518 -28.48 59.80 -19.59
CA ARG A 518 -29.46 59.02 -18.78
C ARG A 518 -28.80 58.51 -17.50
N HIS A 519 -29.35 58.91 -16.36
CA HIS A 519 -29.08 58.29 -15.05
C HIS A 519 -29.50 56.81 -15.04
N LYS A 520 -28.57 55.91 -14.66
CA LYS A 520 -28.85 54.49 -14.45
C LYS A 520 -29.57 54.28 -13.11
N LYS A 521 -30.81 53.78 -13.13
CA LYS A 521 -31.44 53.12 -11.97
C LYS A 521 -30.67 51.83 -11.63
N ARG A 522 -30.25 51.70 -10.37
CA ARG A 522 -29.61 50.49 -9.80
C ARG A 522 -30.63 49.34 -9.81
N ARG A 523 -30.26 48.22 -10.45
CA ARG A 523 -30.98 46.94 -10.31
C ARG A 523 -30.54 46.23 -9.00
N PRO A 524 -31.41 45.40 -8.39
CA PRO A 524 -31.09 44.70 -7.15
C PRO A 524 -29.90 43.77 -7.35
N ARG A 525 -29.01 43.72 -6.35
CA ARG A 525 -27.89 42.76 -6.30
C ARG A 525 -28.47 41.35 -6.29
N ARG A 526 -28.21 40.57 -7.35
CA ARG A 526 -28.26 39.10 -7.27
C ARG A 526 -27.29 38.68 -6.15
N SER A 527 -27.76 37.80 -5.26
CA SER A 527 -26.91 37.16 -4.27
C SER A 527 -25.70 36.58 -4.98
N LYS A 528 -24.51 36.89 -4.45
CA LYS A 528 -23.28 36.23 -4.87
C LYS A 528 -23.50 34.75 -4.58
N SER A 529 -23.56 33.92 -5.62
CA SER A 529 -23.07 32.55 -5.48
C SER A 529 -21.68 32.68 -4.86
N GLU A 530 -21.42 32.01 -3.75
CA GLU A 530 -20.09 31.96 -3.15
C GLU A 530 -19.08 31.72 -4.27
N SER A 531 -18.32 32.76 -4.58
CA SER A 531 -17.17 32.61 -5.46
C SER A 531 -16.27 31.63 -4.72
N VAL A 532 -16.11 30.43 -5.26
CA VAL A 532 -14.98 29.57 -4.95
C VAL A 532 -13.78 30.51 -4.88
N ARG A 533 -13.22 30.67 -3.67
CA ARG A 533 -12.08 31.56 -3.45
C ARG A 533 -11.02 31.12 -4.45
N VAL A 534 -10.69 31.98 -5.41
CA VAL A 534 -9.49 31.77 -6.22
C VAL A 534 -8.38 31.64 -5.18
N PRO A 535 -7.66 30.50 -5.11
CA PRO A 535 -6.60 30.34 -4.13
C PRO A 535 -5.67 31.53 -4.24
N GLY A 536 -5.32 32.14 -3.11
CA GLY A 536 -4.27 33.16 -3.08
C GLY A 536 -2.95 32.58 -3.59
N PRO A 537 -1.93 33.43 -3.81
CA PRO A 537 -0.59 32.94 -4.15
C PRO A 537 -0.14 31.91 -3.11
N ILE A 538 0.38 30.78 -3.58
CA ILE A 538 0.88 29.71 -2.72
C ILE A 538 2.01 30.27 -1.85
N VAL A 539 1.82 30.25 -0.53
CA VAL A 539 2.83 30.62 0.47
C VAL A 539 3.55 29.35 0.88
N LEU A 540 4.88 29.38 0.91
CA LEU A 540 5.70 28.25 1.32
C LEU A 540 5.62 28.06 2.84
N ASP A 541 5.51 26.81 3.28
CA ASP A 541 5.61 26.46 4.69
C ASP A 541 7.05 26.66 5.20
N ASN A 542 7.21 26.84 6.52
CA ASN A 542 8.52 27.09 7.12
C ASN A 542 9.55 25.98 6.82
N TYR A 543 9.12 24.71 6.80
CA TYR A 543 10.03 23.60 6.48
C TYR A 543 10.48 23.66 5.01
N GLN A 544 9.60 24.06 4.09
CA GLN A 544 9.92 24.22 2.67
C GLN A 544 10.92 25.37 2.47
N GLN A 545 10.71 26.51 3.14
CA GLN A 545 11.61 27.65 3.09
C GLN A 545 13.02 27.29 3.59
N LYS A 546 13.10 26.57 4.73
CA LYS A 546 14.37 26.10 5.29
C LYS A 546 15.11 25.16 4.33
N ALA A 547 14.39 24.20 3.73
CA ALA A 547 14.99 23.26 2.77
C ALA A 547 15.53 23.99 1.53
N ILE A 548 14.75 24.90 0.96
CA ILE A 548 15.17 25.67 -0.23
C ILE A 548 16.38 26.56 0.10
N ALA A 549 16.36 27.27 1.23
CA ALA A 549 17.49 28.11 1.64
C ALA A 549 18.79 27.29 1.77
N ALA A 550 18.73 26.13 2.46
CA ALA A 550 19.90 25.27 2.62
C ALA A 550 20.43 24.72 1.27
N LEU A 551 19.54 24.37 0.34
CA LEU A 551 19.94 23.96 -1.01
C LEU A 551 20.62 25.10 -1.78
N MET A 552 20.10 26.33 -1.67
CA MET A 552 20.69 27.51 -2.31
C MET A 552 22.04 27.89 -1.70
N ASP A 553 22.25 27.62 -0.41
CA ASP A 553 23.55 27.75 0.27
C ASP A 553 24.55 26.64 -0.11
N GLY A 554 24.16 25.73 -1.01
CA GLY A 554 25.02 24.68 -1.54
C GLY A 554 25.14 23.47 -0.62
N HIS A 555 24.19 23.26 0.30
CA HIS A 555 24.12 22.04 1.11
C HIS A 555 23.24 20.97 0.46
N SER A 556 23.52 19.71 0.76
CA SER A 556 22.57 18.63 0.50
C SER A 556 21.49 18.66 1.59
N VAL A 557 20.26 18.27 1.25
CA VAL A 557 19.12 18.32 2.17
C VAL A 557 18.31 17.03 2.10
N LEU A 558 17.99 16.45 3.26
CA LEU A 558 17.00 15.38 3.40
C LEU A 558 15.72 15.94 4.04
N VAL A 559 14.60 15.75 3.37
CA VAL A 559 13.28 16.21 3.83
C VAL A 559 12.41 15.00 4.17
N ALA A 560 12.03 14.87 5.45
CA ALA A 560 10.98 13.95 5.89
C ALA A 560 9.70 14.73 6.20
N ALA A 561 8.66 14.49 5.41
CA ALA A 561 7.34 15.05 5.69
C ALA A 561 6.24 14.08 5.23
N PRO A 562 5.04 14.06 5.85
CA PRO A 562 3.93 13.23 5.41
C PRO A 562 3.57 13.44 3.93
N THR A 563 2.95 12.45 3.30
CA THR A 563 2.38 12.62 1.95
C THR A 563 1.25 13.67 1.98
N GLY A 564 1.13 14.46 0.91
CA GLY A 564 0.13 15.53 0.83
C GLY A 564 0.51 16.85 1.53
N THR A 565 1.70 16.98 2.12
CA THR A 565 2.17 18.24 2.74
C THR A 565 2.93 19.17 1.78
N GLY A 566 3.00 18.81 0.49
CA GLY A 566 3.59 19.68 -0.53
C GLY A 566 5.11 19.55 -0.73
N LYS A 567 5.74 18.43 -0.38
CA LYS A 567 7.18 18.16 -0.62
C LYS A 567 7.65 18.48 -2.05
N THR A 568 6.82 18.15 -3.05
CA THR A 568 7.09 18.43 -4.46
C THR A 568 7.40 19.90 -4.73
N LEU A 569 6.84 20.82 -3.95
CA LEU A 569 7.05 22.25 -4.12
C LEU A 569 8.50 22.66 -3.84
N ILE A 570 9.21 21.94 -2.96
CA ILE A 570 10.65 22.14 -2.72
C ILE A 570 11.43 21.81 -3.99
N ALA A 571 11.15 20.65 -4.59
CA ALA A 571 11.76 20.22 -5.85
C ALA A 571 11.46 21.21 -6.98
N GLU A 572 10.20 21.64 -7.14
CA GLU A 572 9.83 22.61 -8.17
C GLU A 572 10.57 23.94 -8.00
N ARG A 573 10.69 24.46 -6.78
CA ARG A 573 11.42 25.72 -6.52
C ARG A 573 12.92 25.57 -6.76
N LEU A 574 13.50 24.43 -6.38
CA LEU A 574 14.89 24.11 -6.68
C LEU A 574 15.13 24.07 -8.19
N VAL A 575 14.29 23.33 -8.93
CA VAL A 575 14.36 23.24 -10.39
C VAL A 575 14.27 24.62 -11.04
N ASN A 576 13.30 25.46 -10.65
CA ASN A 576 13.19 26.83 -11.17
C ASN A 576 14.50 27.61 -11.03
N SER A 577 15.10 27.60 -9.84
CA SER A 577 16.35 28.32 -9.58
C SER A 577 17.51 27.80 -10.42
N ILE A 578 17.64 26.47 -10.56
CA ILE A 578 18.70 25.84 -11.35
C ILE A 578 18.57 26.18 -12.84
N LEU A 579 17.34 26.10 -13.37
CA LEU A 579 17.06 26.43 -14.77
C LEU A 579 17.35 27.91 -15.07
N GLU A 580 17.03 28.82 -14.14
CA GLU A 580 17.36 30.26 -14.24
C GLU A 580 18.88 30.51 -14.26
N GLN A 581 19.65 29.68 -13.56
CA GLN A 581 21.12 29.72 -13.55
C GLN A 581 21.75 29.06 -14.80
N GLY A 582 20.95 28.46 -15.68
CA GLY A 582 21.43 27.76 -16.88
C GLY A 582 22.12 26.42 -16.60
N ARG A 583 22.03 25.91 -15.36
CA ARG A 583 22.57 24.61 -14.96
C ARG A 583 21.53 23.50 -15.13
N GLU A 584 21.96 22.26 -14.94
CA GLU A 584 21.11 21.08 -15.11
C GLU A 584 20.76 20.44 -13.76
N VAL A 585 19.65 19.72 -13.75
CA VAL A 585 19.11 19.01 -12.58
C VAL A 585 18.49 17.69 -13.00
N VAL A 586 18.75 16.66 -12.20
CA VAL A 586 18.13 15.35 -12.36
C VAL A 586 17.04 15.15 -11.31
N TYR A 587 15.88 14.68 -11.74
CA TYR A 587 14.82 14.19 -10.86
C TYR A 587 14.72 12.67 -11.01
N THR A 588 14.97 11.94 -9.93
CA THR A 588 14.82 10.48 -9.90
C THR A 588 13.54 10.08 -9.19
N SER A 589 12.96 8.96 -9.62
CA SER A 589 11.83 8.34 -8.93
C SER A 589 11.95 6.81 -8.94
N PRO A 590 11.32 6.10 -7.98
CA PRO A 590 11.54 4.67 -7.79
C PRO A 590 10.90 3.80 -8.87
N ILE A 591 9.94 4.29 -9.65
CA ILE A 591 9.18 3.47 -10.60
C ILE A 591 8.94 4.26 -11.87
N LYS A 592 9.07 3.59 -13.03
CA LYS A 592 8.85 4.18 -14.36
C LYS A 592 7.52 4.94 -14.48
N ALA A 593 6.45 4.41 -13.90
CA ALA A 593 5.13 5.05 -13.93
C ALA A 593 5.17 6.44 -13.27
N LEU A 594 5.88 6.58 -12.14
CA LEU A 594 6.09 7.85 -11.47
C LEU A 594 7.01 8.76 -12.27
N SER A 595 8.08 8.23 -12.89
CA SER A 595 8.94 9.00 -13.79
C SER A 595 8.13 9.60 -14.96
N ASN A 596 7.27 8.79 -15.59
CA ASN A 596 6.39 9.23 -16.68
C ASN A 596 5.40 10.30 -16.22
N GLN A 597 4.84 10.17 -15.01
CA GLN A 597 3.98 11.18 -14.42
C GLN A 597 4.73 12.49 -14.18
N LYS A 598 5.88 12.45 -13.50
CA LYS A 598 6.70 13.62 -13.20
C LYS A 598 7.20 14.32 -14.46
N TYR A 599 7.61 13.55 -15.48
CA TYR A 599 7.93 14.10 -16.79
C TYR A 599 6.77 14.92 -17.37
N ARG A 600 5.55 14.38 -17.36
CA ARG A 600 4.37 15.11 -17.86
C ARG A 600 4.09 16.37 -17.04
N ASP A 601 4.17 16.28 -15.72
CA ASP A 601 3.89 17.41 -14.83
C ASP A 601 4.91 18.54 -15.04
N PHE A 602 6.21 18.20 -15.06
CA PHE A 602 7.27 19.17 -15.35
C PHE A 602 7.23 19.68 -16.79
N ALA A 603 6.92 18.84 -17.77
CA ALA A 603 6.80 19.28 -19.15
C ALA A 603 5.62 20.25 -19.36
N ARG A 604 4.52 20.10 -18.61
CA ARG A 604 3.44 21.10 -18.59
C ARG A 604 3.88 22.43 -17.96
N GLN A 605 4.74 22.36 -16.93
CA GLN A 605 5.20 23.53 -16.18
C GLN A 605 6.31 24.32 -16.91
N TYR A 606 7.35 23.63 -17.36
CA TYR A 606 8.57 24.22 -17.95
C TYR A 606 8.62 24.15 -19.47
N GLY A 607 7.81 23.26 -20.07
CA GLY A 607 7.78 22.99 -21.51
C GLY A 607 8.66 21.81 -21.90
N HIS A 608 8.20 21.02 -22.87
CA HIS A 608 8.87 19.78 -23.31
C HIS A 608 10.31 19.95 -23.85
N TYR A 609 10.75 21.17 -24.17
CA TYR A 609 12.12 21.43 -24.63
C TYR A 609 13.12 21.52 -23.48
N GLN A 610 12.67 21.87 -22.26
CA GLN A 610 13.51 21.95 -21.08
C GLN A 610 13.49 20.68 -20.24
N VAL A 611 12.60 19.73 -20.56
CA VAL A 611 12.39 18.52 -19.77
C VAL A 611 12.62 17.27 -20.62
N GLY A 612 13.41 16.36 -20.09
CA GLY A 612 13.70 15.05 -20.66
C GLY A 612 13.20 13.92 -19.77
N LEU A 613 13.07 12.73 -20.36
CA LEU A 613 12.73 11.50 -19.68
C LEU A 613 13.71 10.42 -20.11
N ILE A 614 14.36 9.76 -19.16
CA ILE A 614 15.26 8.63 -19.43
C ILE A 614 14.86 7.45 -18.54
N THR A 615 14.28 6.44 -19.15
CA THR A 615 14.02 5.13 -18.53
C THR A 615 14.84 4.07 -19.26
N GLY A 616 14.86 2.82 -18.76
CA GLY A 616 15.61 1.74 -19.43
C GLY A 616 15.11 1.36 -20.82
N ASP A 617 13.93 1.83 -21.21
CA ASP A 617 13.24 1.51 -22.46
C ASP A 617 13.00 2.73 -23.35
N VAL A 618 12.85 3.92 -22.77
CA VAL A 618 12.48 5.14 -23.48
C VAL A 618 13.42 6.26 -23.08
N SER A 619 13.86 7.03 -24.07
CA SER A 619 14.70 8.22 -23.85
C SER A 619 14.16 9.37 -24.71
N ILE A 620 13.75 10.45 -24.06
CA ILE A 620 13.14 11.64 -24.65
C ILE A 620 13.94 12.84 -24.20
N ASN A 621 14.40 13.66 -25.15
CA ASN A 621 15.12 14.90 -24.87
C ASN A 621 16.25 14.72 -23.83
N GLU A 622 17.18 13.79 -24.10
CA GLU A 622 18.27 13.40 -23.19
C GLU A 622 19.24 14.54 -22.83
N ARG A 623 19.16 15.69 -23.54
CA ARG A 623 19.97 16.90 -23.32
C ARG A 623 19.17 18.04 -22.69
N ALA A 624 18.00 17.73 -22.14
CA ALA A 624 17.19 18.70 -21.42
C ALA A 624 17.89 19.17 -20.14
N GLN A 625 17.62 20.40 -19.73
CA GLN A 625 18.17 20.93 -18.48
C GLN A 625 17.56 20.27 -17.23
N LEU A 626 16.31 19.80 -17.32
CA LEU A 626 15.67 18.96 -16.32
C LEU A 626 15.50 17.56 -16.87
N LEU A 627 16.21 16.58 -16.31
CA LEU A 627 16.09 15.18 -16.70
C LEU A 627 15.31 14.41 -15.65
N VAL A 628 14.20 13.78 -16.06
CA VAL A 628 13.46 12.83 -15.21
C VAL A 628 13.92 11.41 -15.54
N MET A 629 14.29 10.62 -14.55
CA MET A 629 14.74 9.24 -14.78
C MET A 629 14.40 8.31 -13.61
N THR A 630 14.55 7.00 -13.79
CA THR A 630 14.52 6.09 -12.63
C THR A 630 15.85 6.13 -11.90
N THR A 631 15.85 5.80 -10.61
CA THR A 631 17.08 5.77 -9.80
C THR A 631 18.16 4.86 -10.40
N GLU A 632 17.78 3.73 -11.00
CA GLU A 632 18.73 2.82 -11.65
C GLU A 632 19.44 3.43 -12.86
N ILE A 633 18.76 4.29 -13.62
CA ILE A 633 19.36 4.97 -14.77
C ILE A 633 20.37 6.01 -14.28
N PHE A 634 20.04 6.77 -13.24
CA PHE A 634 20.98 7.70 -12.63
C PHE A 634 22.20 6.99 -12.03
N ARG A 635 21.98 5.88 -11.32
CA ARG A 635 23.04 4.98 -10.84
C ARG A 635 23.96 4.55 -11.98
N ASN A 636 23.40 4.13 -13.11
CA ASN A 636 24.19 3.72 -14.26
C ASN A 636 25.01 4.86 -14.86
N TRP A 637 24.49 6.10 -14.85
CA TRP A 637 25.27 7.27 -15.25
C TRP A 637 26.45 7.51 -14.31
N CYS A 638 26.26 7.37 -13.00
CA CYS A 638 27.35 7.50 -12.02
C CYS A 638 28.51 6.55 -12.29
N PHE A 639 28.22 5.33 -12.78
CA PHE A 639 29.27 4.35 -13.10
C PHE A 639 29.86 4.52 -14.51
N ALA A 640 29.01 4.72 -15.51
CA ALA A 640 29.41 4.54 -16.90
C ALA A 640 29.80 5.83 -17.61
N ASN A 641 29.22 6.98 -17.23
CA ASN A 641 29.43 8.25 -17.93
C ASN A 641 29.40 9.44 -16.96
N PRO A 642 30.26 9.49 -15.93
CA PRO A 642 30.28 10.59 -14.96
C PRO A 642 30.47 11.97 -15.60
N GLU A 643 31.18 12.04 -16.73
CA GLU A 643 31.43 13.27 -17.48
C GLU A 643 30.16 13.88 -18.12
N TRP A 644 29.10 13.10 -18.33
CA TRP A 644 27.81 13.64 -18.79
C TRP A 644 27.13 14.50 -17.73
N MET A 645 27.62 14.44 -16.48
CA MET A 645 27.02 15.12 -15.34
C MET A 645 27.80 16.35 -14.89
N ASP A 646 28.77 16.82 -15.69
CA ASP A 646 29.58 18.00 -15.37
C ASP A 646 28.73 19.28 -15.20
N ASN A 647 27.66 19.42 -15.99
CA ASN A 647 26.74 20.56 -15.91
C ASN A 647 25.56 20.35 -14.94
N ILE A 648 25.44 19.13 -14.38
CA ILE A 648 24.41 18.81 -13.39
C ILE A 648 24.83 19.35 -12.03
N SER A 649 23.97 20.19 -11.46
CA SER A 649 24.22 20.83 -10.17
C SER A 649 23.58 20.08 -9.01
N HIS A 650 22.41 19.48 -9.24
CA HIS A 650 21.62 18.83 -8.21
C HIS A 650 20.97 17.55 -8.74
N VAL A 651 20.81 16.58 -7.85
CA VAL A 651 19.95 15.42 -8.05
C VAL A 651 18.88 15.38 -6.96
N ILE A 652 17.64 15.14 -7.37
CA ILE A 652 16.48 15.02 -6.50
C ILE A 652 16.13 13.53 -6.43
N PHE A 653 16.28 12.92 -5.26
CA PHE A 653 15.78 11.57 -5.01
C PHE A 653 14.38 11.65 -4.41
N ASP A 654 13.38 11.29 -5.20
CA ASP A 654 12.01 11.13 -4.70
C ASP A 654 11.83 9.78 -4.00
N GLU A 655 11.01 9.76 -2.96
CA GLU A 655 10.71 8.59 -2.14
C GLU A 655 11.95 7.85 -1.60
N VAL A 656 12.87 8.56 -0.93
CA VAL A 656 14.11 7.99 -0.34
C VAL A 656 13.86 6.84 0.63
N HIS A 657 12.65 6.70 1.18
CA HIS A 657 12.28 5.54 1.99
C HIS A 657 12.37 4.20 1.24
N TYR A 658 12.43 4.20 -0.10
CA TYR A 658 12.75 3.01 -0.90
C TYR A 658 14.18 2.48 -0.70
N LEU A 659 15.03 3.18 0.05
CA LEU A 659 16.34 2.67 0.46
C LEU A 659 16.23 1.38 1.30
N ASP A 660 15.09 1.16 1.99
CA ASP A 660 14.79 -0.08 2.73
C ASP A 660 14.30 -1.23 1.83
N ASP A 661 14.17 -1.02 0.51
CA ASP A 661 13.76 -2.07 -0.43
C ASP A 661 14.90 -3.09 -0.62
N VAL A 662 14.65 -4.35 -0.25
CA VAL A 662 15.65 -5.42 -0.27
C VAL A 662 16.21 -5.70 -1.67
N GLU A 663 15.42 -5.50 -2.73
CA GLU A 663 15.83 -5.81 -4.10
C GLU A 663 16.41 -4.59 -4.82
N ARG A 664 15.90 -3.40 -4.54
CA ARG A 664 16.16 -2.19 -5.34
C ARG A 664 16.80 -1.05 -4.55
N GLY A 665 16.86 -1.12 -3.22
CA GLY A 665 17.43 -0.08 -2.35
C GLY A 665 18.90 0.22 -2.64
N THR A 666 19.65 -0.80 -3.10
CA THR A 666 21.06 -0.68 -3.53
C THR A 666 21.25 0.40 -4.61
N ALA A 667 20.25 0.63 -5.48
CA ALA A 667 20.34 1.67 -6.49
C ALA A 667 20.42 3.08 -5.87
N TRP A 668 19.77 3.34 -4.74
CA TRP A 668 19.89 4.62 -4.02
C TRP A 668 21.25 4.74 -3.34
N GLU A 669 21.68 3.69 -2.64
CA GLU A 669 22.97 3.69 -1.95
C GLU A 669 24.13 3.97 -2.91
N GLU A 670 24.18 3.21 -4.00
CA GLU A 670 25.20 3.36 -5.03
C GLU A 670 25.10 4.74 -5.72
N SER A 671 23.89 5.22 -6.02
CA SER A 671 23.71 6.56 -6.60
C SER A 671 24.22 7.66 -5.69
N ILE A 672 24.00 7.54 -4.38
CA ILE A 672 24.47 8.52 -3.40
C ILE A 672 25.99 8.49 -3.33
N ILE A 673 26.59 7.31 -3.18
CA ILE A 673 28.04 7.13 -3.04
C ILE A 673 28.79 7.61 -4.28
N PHE A 674 28.33 7.24 -5.48
CA PHE A 674 29.08 7.44 -6.73
C PHE A 674 28.70 8.69 -7.51
N ALA A 675 27.64 9.41 -7.11
CA ALA A 675 27.33 10.68 -7.77
C ALA A 675 28.50 11.68 -7.62
N PRO A 676 28.87 12.39 -8.70
CA PRO A 676 30.00 13.32 -8.69
C PRO A 676 29.99 14.30 -7.50
N PRO A 677 31.15 14.62 -6.89
CA PRO A 677 31.22 15.40 -5.65
C PRO A 677 30.58 16.79 -5.71
N HIS A 678 30.52 17.41 -6.90
CA HIS A 678 29.92 18.73 -7.10
C HIS A 678 28.39 18.72 -7.07
N ILE A 679 27.75 17.56 -7.25
CA ILE A 679 26.29 17.44 -7.30
C ILE A 679 25.73 17.45 -5.89
N ARG A 680 24.82 18.39 -5.58
CA ARG A 680 24.10 18.41 -4.29
C ARG A 680 22.84 17.55 -4.34
N ILE A 681 22.52 16.91 -3.22
CA ILE A 681 21.39 15.99 -3.13
C ILE A 681 20.21 16.66 -2.43
N LEU A 682 19.03 16.58 -3.04
CA LEU A 682 17.75 16.75 -2.35
C LEU A 682 17.08 15.37 -2.21
N GLY A 683 17.04 14.82 -1.02
CA GLY A 683 16.25 13.62 -0.72
C GLY A 683 14.87 13.99 -0.21
N LEU A 684 13.82 13.55 -0.90
CA LEU A 684 12.44 13.70 -0.46
C LEU A 684 11.92 12.36 0.03
N SER A 685 11.33 12.35 1.22
CA SER A 685 10.73 11.13 1.74
C SER A 685 9.44 11.40 2.50
N ALA A 686 8.65 10.34 2.65
CA ALA A 686 7.69 10.24 3.72
C ALA A 686 8.41 10.25 5.10
N THR A 687 7.70 9.96 6.18
CA THR A 687 8.31 9.89 7.52
C THR A 687 9.31 8.74 7.60
N VAL A 688 10.59 9.05 7.82
CA VAL A 688 11.68 8.08 8.00
C VAL A 688 12.22 8.21 9.43
N PRO A 689 12.10 7.19 10.28
CA PRO A 689 12.42 7.30 11.71
C PRO A 689 13.92 7.50 11.99
N ASN A 690 14.81 7.03 11.12
CA ASN A 690 16.26 7.13 11.26
C ASN A 690 16.90 8.11 10.26
N ILE A 691 16.19 9.16 9.83
CA ILE A 691 16.69 10.10 8.82
C ILE A 691 18.01 10.79 9.20
N HIS A 692 18.28 11.00 10.49
CA HIS A 692 19.54 11.57 10.98
C HIS A 692 20.73 10.61 10.82
N GLU A 693 20.49 9.30 10.91
CA GLU A 693 21.50 8.27 10.65
C GLU A 693 21.85 8.24 9.16
N ILE A 694 20.83 8.28 8.30
CA ILE A 694 21.00 8.37 6.84
C ILE A 694 21.78 9.64 6.48
N ALA A 695 21.43 10.79 7.07
CA ALA A 695 22.14 12.05 6.84
C ALA A 695 23.62 11.94 7.22
N ARG A 696 23.94 11.38 8.38
CA ARG A 696 25.32 11.20 8.83
C ARG A 696 26.12 10.28 7.90
N TRP A 697 25.53 9.17 7.49
CA TRP A 697 26.14 8.28 6.51
C TRP A 697 26.38 8.99 5.17
N MET A 698 25.42 9.78 4.70
CA MET A 698 25.59 10.60 3.49
C MET A 698 26.72 11.62 3.65
N GLU A 699 26.85 12.28 4.80
CA GLU A 699 27.96 13.20 5.08
C GLU A 699 29.32 12.48 5.03
N GLU A 700 29.41 11.28 5.60
CA GLU A 700 30.62 10.46 5.61
C GLU A 700 31.06 10.06 4.20
N VAL A 701 30.14 9.52 3.39
CA VAL A 701 30.50 9.04 2.04
C VAL A 701 30.68 10.18 1.02
N ARG A 702 30.06 11.34 1.24
CA ARG A 702 30.13 12.49 0.32
C ARG A 702 31.16 13.54 0.68
N GLY A 703 31.59 13.59 1.94
CA GLY A 703 32.47 14.65 2.45
C GLY A 703 31.85 16.05 2.42
N SER A 704 30.51 16.15 2.43
CA SER A 704 29.78 17.42 2.39
C SER A 704 28.58 17.40 3.33
N LYS A 705 28.28 18.55 3.95
CA LYS A 705 27.20 18.69 4.93
C LYS A 705 25.82 18.36 4.36
N VAL A 706 25.02 17.60 5.12
CA VAL A 706 23.64 17.20 4.80
C VAL A 706 22.72 17.72 5.90
N LEU A 707 21.80 18.63 5.56
CA LEU A 707 20.81 19.13 6.51
C LEU A 707 19.55 18.26 6.50
N VAL A 708 19.05 17.94 7.69
CA VAL A 708 17.76 17.26 7.86
C VAL A 708 16.67 18.29 8.13
N VAL A 709 15.57 18.19 7.39
CA VAL A 709 14.36 19.00 7.57
C VAL A 709 13.18 18.08 7.79
N GLU A 710 12.56 18.16 8.97
CA GLU A 710 11.44 17.32 9.36
C GLU A 710 10.16 18.15 9.52
N GLU A 711 9.05 17.60 9.04
CA GLU A 711 7.70 18.09 9.29
C GLU A 711 6.85 16.90 9.71
N TYR A 712 6.18 16.99 10.86
CA TYR A 712 5.34 15.91 11.39
C TYR A 712 3.85 16.20 11.20
N ARG A 713 3.49 17.46 10.92
CA ARG A 713 2.09 17.88 10.79
C ARG A 713 1.55 17.54 9.40
N ARG A 714 0.44 16.80 9.35
CA ARG A 714 -0.32 16.61 8.12
C ARG A 714 -1.10 17.90 7.79
N ALA A 715 -1.04 18.34 6.54
CA ALA A 715 -1.78 19.52 6.07
C ALA A 715 -3.30 19.32 6.16
N VAL A 716 -3.75 18.08 5.92
CA VAL A 716 -5.13 17.64 6.16
C VAL A 716 -5.08 16.57 7.25
N PRO A 717 -5.67 16.83 8.44
CA PRO A 717 -5.80 15.83 9.49
C PRO A 717 -6.55 14.61 8.98
N LEU A 718 -6.15 13.42 9.43
CA LEU A 718 -6.89 12.19 9.17
C LEU A 718 -7.69 11.80 10.41
N GLU A 719 -8.90 11.34 10.20
CA GLU A 719 -9.74 10.66 11.18
C GLU A 719 -9.78 9.17 10.82
N ILE A 720 -9.62 8.31 11.82
CA ILE A 720 -9.70 6.85 11.66
C ILE A 720 -11.09 6.45 12.17
N ASN A 721 -11.86 5.77 11.32
CA ASN A 721 -13.16 5.21 11.68
C ASN A 721 -13.14 3.70 11.41
N TRP A 722 -13.99 2.96 12.11
CA TRP A 722 -14.16 1.53 11.98
C TRP A 722 -15.44 1.24 11.21
N ILE A 723 -15.52 0.08 10.55
CA ILE A 723 -16.71 -0.34 9.82
C ILE A 723 -17.20 -1.65 10.42
N SER A 724 -18.43 -1.67 10.91
CA SER A 724 -19.07 -2.88 11.44
C SER A 724 -19.39 -3.87 10.30
N PRO A 725 -19.62 -5.17 10.60
CA PRO A 725 -20.10 -6.14 9.60
C PRO A 725 -21.38 -5.72 8.88
N ASP A 726 -22.18 -4.84 9.50
CA ASP A 726 -23.42 -4.29 8.95
C ASP A 726 -23.20 -2.98 8.15
N ASN A 727 -21.93 -2.62 7.88
CA ASN A 727 -21.47 -1.42 7.18
C ASN A 727 -21.74 -0.10 7.92
N GLU A 728 -21.86 -0.12 9.24
CA GLU A 728 -21.96 1.10 10.04
C GLU A 728 -20.57 1.68 10.29
N VAL A 729 -20.43 3.00 10.16
CA VAL A 729 -19.18 3.71 10.44
C VAL A 729 -19.19 4.09 11.91
N LEU A 730 -18.24 3.53 12.66
CA LEU A 730 -18.10 3.69 14.10
C LEU A 730 -16.85 4.48 14.43
N ASP A 731 -16.86 5.19 15.56
CA ASP A 731 -15.65 5.70 16.18
C ASP A 731 -14.93 4.62 17.03
N GLU A 732 -13.84 4.99 17.72
CA GLU A 732 -12.97 4.03 18.43
C GLU A 732 -13.70 3.37 19.58
N ASP A 733 -14.45 4.18 20.32
CA ASP A 733 -15.16 3.77 21.51
C ASP A 733 -16.34 2.88 21.11
N GLU A 734 -17.11 3.28 20.09
CA GLU A 734 -18.20 2.49 19.52
C GLU A 734 -17.72 1.13 18.97
N ALA A 735 -16.57 1.10 18.29
CA ALA A 735 -15.99 -0.13 17.77
C ALA A 735 -15.51 -1.07 18.89
N LEU A 736 -14.93 -0.52 19.96
CA LEU A 736 -14.51 -1.30 21.13
C LEU A 736 -15.71 -1.91 21.87
N ASP A 737 -16.77 -1.13 22.04
CA ASP A 737 -18.04 -1.58 22.62
C ASP A 737 -18.65 -2.72 21.80
N GLU A 738 -18.65 -2.60 20.47
CA GLU A 738 -19.17 -3.65 19.59
C GLU A 738 -18.30 -4.92 19.63
N ILE A 739 -16.97 -4.79 19.68
CA ILE A 739 -16.06 -5.93 19.87
C ILE A 739 -16.33 -6.62 21.20
N GLU A 740 -16.58 -5.87 22.27
CA GLU A 740 -16.91 -6.43 23.59
C GLU A 740 -18.27 -7.13 23.58
N ALA A 741 -19.29 -6.53 22.96
CA ALA A 741 -20.59 -7.16 22.73
C ALA A 741 -20.46 -8.47 21.94
N LEU A 742 -19.71 -8.48 20.85
CA LEU A 742 -19.45 -9.69 20.04
C LEU A 742 -18.68 -10.76 20.82
N ARG A 743 -17.73 -10.38 21.68
CA ARG A 743 -17.04 -11.32 22.59
C ARG A 743 -17.98 -11.94 23.61
N GLN A 744 -18.93 -11.18 24.15
CA GLN A 744 -19.94 -11.69 25.07
C GLN A 744 -20.92 -12.64 24.37
N VAL A 745 -21.31 -12.35 23.11
CA VAL A 745 -22.15 -13.24 22.30
C VAL A 745 -21.40 -14.52 21.89
N GLY A 746 -20.11 -14.43 21.54
CA GLY A 746 -19.24 -15.59 21.25
C GLY A 746 -18.97 -16.46 22.48
N SER A 747 -18.96 -15.88 23.67
CA SER A 747 -18.93 -16.61 24.96
C SER A 747 -20.25 -17.35 25.20
N ARG A 748 -21.41 -16.71 24.95
CA ARG A 748 -22.73 -17.36 25.04
C ARG A 748 -22.93 -18.49 24.02
N ARG A 749 -22.42 -18.36 22.78
CA ARG A 749 -22.47 -19.45 21.78
C ARG A 749 -21.65 -20.67 22.19
N ARG A 750 -20.54 -20.49 22.93
CA ARG A 750 -19.77 -21.61 23.51
C ARG A 750 -20.49 -22.30 24.67
N TYR A 751 -21.38 -21.60 25.38
CA TYR A 751 -22.22 -22.18 26.43
C TYR A 751 -23.48 -22.90 25.89
N LEU A 752 -23.99 -22.51 24.72
CA LEU A 752 -25.22 -23.07 24.12
C LEU A 752 -25.01 -24.27 23.18
N HIS A 753 -23.76 -24.62 22.83
CA HIS A 753 -23.45 -25.84 22.06
C HIS A 753 -22.85 -26.98 22.89
N GLY A 754 -22.96 -26.90 24.22
CA GLY A 754 -22.51 -27.94 25.14
C GLY A 754 -23.57 -28.96 25.58
N SER A 755 -24.83 -28.87 25.14
CA SER A 755 -25.88 -29.80 25.61
C SER A 755 -27.04 -29.96 24.63
N GLY A 756 -27.12 -31.16 24.00
CA GLY A 756 -28.26 -31.68 23.22
C GLY A 756 -28.25 -31.23 21.76
N GLY A 757 -28.52 -32.05 20.74
CA GLY A 757 -28.98 -33.43 20.61
C GLY A 757 -29.17 -33.68 19.09
N LYS A 758 -29.29 -34.95 18.69
CA LYS A 758 -29.49 -35.44 17.32
C LYS A 758 -30.50 -34.64 16.48
N GLY A 759 -30.23 -34.50 15.17
CA GLY A 759 -31.24 -34.24 14.14
C GLY A 759 -30.75 -33.38 12.97
N ASP A 760 -30.63 -34.03 11.81
CA ASP A 760 -30.51 -33.56 10.40
C ASP A 760 -29.35 -32.64 9.97
#